data_AF-L0DDA9-F1
#
_entry.id   AF-L0DDA9-F1
#
_cell.length_a   1.000
_cell.length_b   1.000
_cell.length_c   1.000
_cell.angle_alpha   90.00
_cell.angle_beta   90.00
_cell.angle_gamma   90.00
#
_symmetry.space_group_name_H-M   'P 1'
#
loop_
_entity.id
_entity.type
_entity.pdbx_description
1 polymer ?
#
loop_
_entity_poly.entity_id
_entity_poly.type
_entity_poly.pdbx_seq_one_letter_code
_entity_poly.pdbx_strand_id
1 'polypeptide(L)'
;MERTGPDHNLMPGPGGLDIEVHFNLRAMLANMPILFVAHACYLDDSNGAAVASRAMMEALSRRGRAVEVLCGAVLDLGREVDPVHWLVARGHDVDRAGRDHLRLTVRGVPITLHLGPTTKPHDPEDIEREEFLRLFEATLARIQPGVVVAYGGSRLVREVLATARSRGIATVFPLHNLRYHDTRPFADADAVIVPSRFAADYYRDSLGLSCTVLSNLVDRERIRAERTGPGYVTFVNPSPEKGVYVFARIADELARLRPDIPLLVVEGRGTEATLAACGLDLRVHGTVSLMSHTHDPRDFWGVTRVCIMPSLCLEAQGLVAVEAMANGVPVVASDRGALPETLGEAGVVLPLAERLTPTTRMLPTAEEVAPWVEAIAHLWDDRDLAQEHRHKALQEARRWDAETLEPQYVQFFAELRPGSKSLIATAPRWPKSAALVPHLNGIEWECEEKRRRLEQAGVRVVRRAGSSPLDVARNAMISDSPHDGPRATHPPTAQGQKLPMSSLPEQDEVLGLLADLDDFLAPRALLFWGNLLGAVRHGGFIPWDDDLDLLLPRDDVPELEAFCAARGIAVIRHPGHFLKLYRPDGTACRPDLPWRWPFVDVFPYDLAGGEIQTRFMDRTIRLPVPQVLPPRPILFEGVLRLAPACPLPVLSALYGDYQTYRVKTYDHRHERAVTLDEIVERVNATYWRKVRPASDRVPSAFALTATEAFAHATGRILDLGSGDGRDARFFRSRGLEVDECDPFAGPGGDALTVDLSRYCRVYGRWLLHTLSARQRRDLLARLAGVSSGTVICLEFRDSTDAVGLTPVTNDPRLFFDDGHFRWLVSADEVLAALGPGFEVMFRALGRFSSTPASDPVLARLIVRKL
;
A
#
# COMPACT_ATOMS: atom_id res chain seq x y z
N MET A 1 -59.97 71.16 -5.65
CA MET A 1 -60.65 70.30 -6.64
C MET A 1 -60.22 68.88 -6.32
N GLU A 2 -61.05 67.88 -6.09
CA GLU A 2 -62.51 67.73 -6.01
C GLU A 2 -62.74 66.42 -5.22
N ARG A 3 -63.95 66.26 -4.67
CA ARG A 3 -64.41 65.13 -3.85
C ARG A 3 -64.62 63.85 -4.69
N THR A 4 -64.62 62.69 -4.02
CA THR A 4 -65.66 61.61 -3.93
C THR A 4 -64.99 60.23 -3.74
N GLY A 5 -65.20 59.50 -2.65
CA GLY A 5 -66.29 58.50 -2.47
C GLY A 5 -65.72 57.10 -2.10
N PRO A 6 -66.50 56.14 -1.56
CA PRO A 6 -66.19 55.48 -0.26
C PRO A 6 -65.93 53.95 -0.26
N ASP A 7 -65.52 53.45 0.91
CA ASP A 7 -65.62 52.10 1.52
C ASP A 7 -65.11 50.83 0.81
N HIS A 8 -64.22 50.08 1.48
CA HIS A 8 -64.48 48.73 2.01
C HIS A 8 -63.27 48.12 2.77
N ASN A 9 -63.56 47.50 3.92
CA ASN A 9 -62.69 46.61 4.70
C ASN A 9 -61.94 45.58 3.84
N LEU A 10 -60.62 45.50 3.98
CA LEU A 10 -59.84 44.29 3.73
C LEU A 10 -58.86 44.07 4.90
N MET A 11 -58.93 42.87 5.47
CA MET A 11 -58.11 42.34 6.57
C MET A 11 -56.60 42.57 6.36
N PRO A 12 -55.81 42.76 7.43
CA PRO A 12 -54.36 42.81 7.32
C PRO A 12 -53.82 41.43 6.95
N GLY A 13 -53.10 41.35 5.84
CA GLY A 13 -52.45 40.11 5.37
C GLY A 13 -51.28 39.69 6.27
N PRO A 14 -51.02 38.38 6.42
CA PRO A 14 -49.90 37.87 7.21
C PRO A 14 -48.63 37.97 6.36
N GLY A 15 -47.86 39.04 6.54
CA GLY A 15 -46.62 39.24 5.77
C GLY A 15 -45.47 39.90 6.53
N GLY A 16 -45.65 40.27 7.80
CA GLY A 16 -44.65 41.03 8.57
C GLY A 16 -43.86 40.25 9.62
N LEU A 17 -44.32 39.05 10.02
CA LEU A 17 -43.74 38.32 11.17
C LEU A 17 -42.69 37.27 10.79
N ASP A 18 -42.73 36.72 9.56
CA ASP A 18 -41.84 35.60 9.20
C ASP A 18 -40.41 36.02 8.90
N ILE A 19 -40.15 37.22 8.36
CA ILE A 19 -38.79 37.63 7.98
C ILE A 19 -37.95 38.00 9.21
N GLU A 20 -38.54 38.68 10.20
CA GLU A 20 -37.85 39.14 11.41
C GLU A 20 -37.56 37.99 12.39
N VAL A 21 -38.47 37.02 12.50
CA VAL A 21 -38.27 35.79 13.29
C VAL A 21 -37.20 34.89 12.65
N HIS A 22 -37.18 34.75 11.31
CA HIS A 22 -36.19 33.94 10.61
C HIS A 22 -34.77 34.55 10.69
N PHE A 23 -34.66 35.89 10.71
CA PHE A 23 -33.37 36.59 10.89
C PHE A 23 -32.84 36.46 12.32
N ASN A 24 -33.72 36.57 13.33
CA ASN A 24 -33.37 36.38 14.74
C ASN A 24 -33.00 34.92 15.08
N LEU A 25 -33.69 33.93 14.50
CA LEU A 25 -33.34 32.52 14.69
C LEU A 25 -31.99 32.18 14.03
N ARG A 26 -31.69 32.75 12.86
CA ARG A 26 -30.38 32.58 12.19
C ARG A 26 -29.23 33.17 13.00
N ALA A 27 -29.41 34.37 13.56
CA ALA A 27 -28.40 34.99 14.42
C ALA A 27 -28.23 34.24 15.76
N MET A 28 -29.32 33.73 16.35
CA MET A 28 -29.26 32.90 17.57
C MET A 28 -28.57 31.56 17.32
N LEU A 29 -28.94 30.82 16.27
CA LEU A 29 -28.33 29.53 15.92
C LEU A 29 -26.85 29.69 15.52
N ALA A 30 -26.50 30.75 14.79
CA ALA A 30 -25.12 31.07 14.44
C ALA A 30 -24.25 31.46 15.65
N ASN A 31 -24.85 31.77 16.80
CA ASN A 31 -24.18 32.13 18.05
C ASN A 31 -24.19 31.02 19.11
N MET A 32 -24.81 29.86 18.84
CA MET A 32 -24.80 28.74 19.78
C MET A 32 -23.38 28.22 20.05
N PRO A 33 -23.10 27.70 21.26
CA PRO A 33 -21.79 27.18 21.60
C PRO A 33 -21.39 25.95 20.78
N ILE A 34 -20.08 25.75 20.63
CA ILE A 34 -19.46 24.58 20.01
C ILE A 34 -18.82 23.75 21.12
N LEU A 35 -19.13 22.45 21.17
CA LEU A 35 -18.49 21.50 22.06
C LEU A 35 -17.57 20.58 21.25
N PHE A 36 -16.27 20.62 21.51
CA PHE A 36 -15.32 19.66 20.97
C PHE A 36 -15.15 18.47 21.91
N VAL A 37 -15.19 17.25 21.35
CA VAL A 37 -15.09 16.01 22.12
C VAL A 37 -14.07 15.05 21.52
N ALA A 38 -13.13 14.56 22.32
CA ALA A 38 -12.18 13.53 21.89
C ALA A 38 -11.78 12.62 23.05
N HIS A 39 -11.48 11.34 22.78
CA HIS A 39 -10.87 10.48 23.81
C HIS A 39 -9.40 10.84 24.06
N ALA A 40 -8.69 11.24 23.00
CA ALA A 40 -7.32 11.75 23.10
C ALA A 40 -7.28 13.14 23.76
N CYS A 41 -6.17 13.45 24.40
CA CYS A 41 -5.92 14.73 25.04
C CYS A 41 -5.83 15.86 24.02
N TYR A 42 -6.67 16.89 24.21
CA TYR A 42 -6.70 18.08 23.37
C TYR A 42 -5.40 18.91 23.43
N LEU A 43 -4.64 18.79 24.51
CA LEU A 43 -3.40 19.55 24.72
C LEU A 43 -2.14 18.81 24.27
N ASP A 44 -2.27 17.63 23.67
CA ASP A 44 -1.15 16.81 23.22
C ASP A 44 -0.39 17.43 22.02
N ASP A 45 0.78 18.00 22.29
CA ASP A 45 1.67 18.55 21.25
C ASP A 45 2.38 17.49 20.40
N SER A 46 2.41 16.23 20.85
CA SER A 46 3.00 15.13 20.09
C SER A 46 2.06 14.59 19.01
N ASN A 47 0.77 14.96 19.07
CA ASN A 47 -0.25 14.55 18.13
C ASN A 47 -0.68 15.69 17.20
N GLY A 48 -0.25 15.64 15.94
CA GLY A 48 -0.61 16.67 14.93
C GLY A 48 -2.13 16.87 14.73
N ALA A 49 -2.96 15.85 14.98
CA ALA A 49 -4.41 16.00 14.92
C ALA A 49 -4.97 16.79 16.11
N ALA A 50 -4.40 16.59 17.32
CA ALA A 50 -4.76 17.39 18.49
C ALA A 50 -4.33 18.85 18.30
N VAL A 51 -3.11 19.09 17.77
CA VAL A 51 -2.64 20.44 17.41
C VAL A 51 -3.58 21.13 16.41
N ALA A 52 -3.98 20.44 15.34
CA ALA A 52 -4.89 20.99 14.34
C ALA A 52 -6.29 21.27 14.89
N SER A 53 -6.85 20.34 15.68
CA SER A 53 -8.13 20.52 16.36
C SER A 53 -8.10 21.70 17.34
N ARG A 54 -7.00 21.86 18.08
CA ARG A 54 -6.79 22.97 19.01
C ARG A 54 -6.71 24.31 18.30
N ALA A 55 -5.93 24.42 17.23
CA ALA A 55 -5.86 25.63 16.43
C ALA A 55 -7.23 26.06 15.88
N MET A 56 -8.04 25.09 15.45
CA MET A 56 -9.43 25.33 14.99
C MET A 56 -10.32 25.86 16.11
N MET A 57 -10.32 25.23 17.29
CA MET A 57 -11.14 25.65 18.42
C MET A 57 -10.73 27.02 18.98
N GLU A 58 -9.44 27.28 19.13
CA GLU A 58 -8.91 28.58 19.58
C GLU A 58 -9.23 29.70 18.60
N ALA A 59 -9.14 29.45 17.28
CA ALA A 59 -9.50 30.42 16.26
C ALA A 59 -10.99 30.80 16.31
N LEU A 60 -11.88 29.82 16.48
CA LEU A 60 -13.31 30.06 16.62
C LEU A 60 -13.60 30.88 17.90
N SER A 61 -12.93 30.57 19.01
CA SER A 61 -13.03 31.33 20.26
C SER A 61 -12.57 32.78 20.10
N ARG A 62 -11.40 33.02 19.47
CA ARG A 62 -10.90 34.39 19.18
C ARG A 62 -11.84 35.21 18.29
N ARG A 63 -12.62 34.55 17.43
CA ARG A 63 -13.65 35.18 16.59
C ARG A 63 -15.00 35.36 17.31
N GLY A 64 -15.04 35.14 18.63
CA GLY A 64 -16.21 35.39 19.47
C GLY A 64 -17.23 34.26 19.51
N ARG A 65 -16.90 33.06 19.00
CA ARG A 65 -17.76 31.88 19.17
C ARG A 65 -17.53 31.29 20.57
N ALA A 66 -18.60 30.95 21.29
CA ALA A 66 -18.47 30.20 22.52
C ALA A 66 -17.99 28.78 22.20
N VAL A 67 -16.81 28.39 22.69
CA VAL A 67 -16.20 27.08 22.47
C VAL A 67 -15.85 26.46 23.82
N GLU A 68 -16.12 25.18 23.98
CA GLU A 68 -15.69 24.40 25.12
C GLU A 68 -15.23 23.01 24.68
N VAL A 69 -14.31 22.41 25.44
CA VAL A 69 -13.70 21.11 25.14
C VAL A 69 -13.98 20.11 26.24
N LEU A 70 -14.35 18.88 25.86
CA LEU A 70 -14.32 17.70 26.70
C LEU A 70 -13.35 16.68 26.08
N CYS A 71 -12.27 16.33 26.77
CA CYS A 71 -11.32 15.35 26.26
C CYS A 71 -10.82 14.38 27.32
N GLY A 72 -10.19 13.27 26.92
CA GLY A 72 -9.53 12.35 27.85
C GLY A 72 -8.06 12.71 28.08
N ALA A 73 -7.43 12.11 29.09
CA ALA A 73 -6.03 12.34 29.44
C ALA A 73 -5.01 11.52 28.60
N VAL A 74 -5.44 10.92 27.48
CA VAL A 74 -4.62 10.03 26.65
C VAL A 74 -3.64 10.82 25.75
N LEU A 75 -2.35 10.47 25.78
CA LEU A 75 -1.25 11.15 25.09
C LEU A 75 -0.48 10.20 24.16
N ASP A 76 0.04 10.70 23.03
CA ASP A 76 0.84 9.96 22.03
C ASP A 76 2.33 9.87 22.42
N LEU A 77 2.63 9.66 23.72
CA LEU A 77 4.00 9.62 24.27
C LEU A 77 4.55 8.20 24.51
N GLY A 78 3.73 7.17 24.34
CA GLY A 78 4.10 5.76 24.56
C GLY A 78 4.47 5.38 26.01
N ARG A 79 4.40 6.32 26.96
CA ARG A 79 4.72 6.13 28.38
C ARG A 79 3.64 6.73 29.27
N GLU A 80 3.55 6.22 30.50
CA GLU A 80 2.62 6.75 31.50
C GLU A 80 3.13 8.09 32.04
N VAL A 81 2.22 9.04 32.26
CA VAL A 81 2.53 10.31 32.93
C VAL A 81 1.46 10.64 33.95
N ASP A 82 1.83 11.38 34.99
CA ASP A 82 0.83 12.04 35.85
C ASP A 82 0.26 13.25 35.09
N PRO A 83 -1.06 13.29 34.79
CA PRO A 83 -1.64 14.32 33.95
C PRO A 83 -1.62 15.71 34.60
N VAL A 84 -1.69 15.79 35.94
CA VAL A 84 -1.62 17.07 36.67
C VAL A 84 -0.22 17.65 36.56
N HIS A 85 0.80 16.85 36.87
CA HIS A 85 2.20 17.24 36.74
C HIS A 85 2.52 17.62 35.30
N TRP A 86 2.07 16.81 34.33
CA TRP A 86 2.32 17.05 32.91
C TRP A 86 1.75 18.39 32.43
N LEU A 87 0.56 18.78 32.90
CA LEU A 87 -0.06 20.08 32.58
C LEU A 87 0.66 21.25 33.28
N VAL A 88 0.96 21.12 34.57
CA VAL A 88 1.65 22.16 35.34
C VAL A 88 3.05 22.44 34.78
N ALA A 89 3.78 21.39 34.37
CA ALA A 89 5.09 21.53 33.75
C ALA A 89 5.06 22.33 32.42
N ARG A 90 3.88 22.48 31.82
CA ARG A 90 3.63 23.28 30.60
C ARG A 90 3.00 24.63 30.89
N GLY A 91 2.96 25.04 32.17
CA GLY A 91 2.43 26.33 32.60
C GLY A 91 0.91 26.41 32.57
N HIS A 92 0.21 25.27 32.66
CA HIS A 92 -1.25 25.27 32.77
C HIS A 92 -1.67 25.19 34.24
N ASP A 93 -2.48 26.16 34.66
CA ASP A 93 -3.19 26.11 35.93
C ASP A 93 -4.36 25.12 35.84
N VAL A 94 -4.42 24.20 36.80
CA VAL A 94 -5.37 23.09 36.81
C VAL A 94 -6.19 23.07 38.09
N ASP A 95 -7.50 23.11 37.94
CA ASP A 95 -8.45 22.97 39.04
C ASP A 95 -8.99 21.54 39.07
N ARG A 96 -8.83 20.87 40.20
CA ARG A 96 -9.43 19.55 40.41
C ARG A 96 -10.93 19.72 40.71
N ALA A 97 -11.74 19.64 39.67
CA ALA A 97 -13.19 19.83 39.74
C ALA A 97 -13.98 18.57 40.16
N GLY A 98 -13.35 17.40 40.18
CA GLY A 98 -13.96 16.13 40.57
C GLY A 98 -12.95 15.04 40.89
N ARG A 99 -13.46 13.81 41.13
CA ARG A 99 -12.61 12.63 41.39
C ARG A 99 -11.94 12.12 40.11
N ASP A 100 -12.68 12.22 39.00
CA ASP A 100 -12.48 11.61 37.68
C ASP A 100 -12.18 12.64 36.57
N HIS A 101 -12.10 13.94 36.88
CA HIS A 101 -11.79 14.96 35.87
C HIS A 101 -11.11 16.21 36.43
N LEU A 102 -10.39 16.91 35.56
CA LEU A 102 -9.79 18.23 35.79
C LEU A 102 -10.52 19.29 34.95
N ARG A 103 -10.45 20.55 35.40
CA ARG A 103 -10.87 21.71 34.62
C ARG A 103 -9.72 22.71 34.51
N LEU A 104 -9.62 23.32 33.35
CA LEU A 104 -8.63 24.34 33.05
C LEU A 104 -9.13 25.23 31.91
N THR A 105 -8.53 26.39 31.74
CA THR A 105 -8.81 27.28 30.61
C THR A 105 -7.51 27.57 29.89
N VAL A 106 -7.46 27.30 28.59
CA VAL A 106 -6.29 27.57 27.75
C VAL A 106 -6.71 28.54 26.66
N ARG A 107 -6.07 29.72 26.61
CA ARG A 107 -6.32 30.78 25.60
C ARG A 107 -7.81 31.12 25.42
N GLY A 108 -8.55 31.19 26.53
CA GLY A 108 -9.98 31.51 26.54
C GLY A 108 -10.90 30.35 26.18
N VAL A 109 -10.40 29.12 26.01
CA VAL A 109 -11.18 27.91 25.79
C VAL A 109 -11.24 27.09 27.10
N PRO A 110 -12.42 26.94 27.72
CA PRO A 110 -12.62 26.03 28.85
C PRO A 110 -12.44 24.57 28.41
N ILE A 111 -11.74 23.78 29.23
CA ILE A 111 -11.43 22.38 28.97
C ILE A 111 -11.84 21.56 30.20
N THR A 112 -12.61 20.51 29.97
CA THR A 112 -12.83 19.41 30.92
C THR A 112 -12.01 18.20 30.47
N LEU A 113 -11.10 17.73 31.32
CA LEU A 113 -10.21 16.61 31.04
C LEU A 113 -10.60 15.39 31.89
N HIS A 114 -11.09 14.32 31.28
CA HIS A 114 -11.40 13.06 31.93
C HIS A 114 -10.12 12.28 32.28
N LEU A 115 -9.96 11.96 33.56
CA LEU A 115 -8.88 11.16 34.11
C LEU A 115 -9.25 9.67 34.00
N GLY A 116 -9.02 9.10 32.82
CA GLY A 116 -9.18 7.66 32.59
C GLY A 116 -8.13 6.80 33.31
N PRO A 117 -8.17 5.47 33.13
CA PRO A 117 -7.31 4.53 33.84
C PRO A 117 -5.83 4.61 33.44
N THR A 118 -5.52 5.18 32.26
CA THR A 118 -4.16 5.36 31.76
C THR A 118 -4.11 6.58 30.83
N THR A 119 -2.93 7.19 30.77
CA THR A 119 -2.56 8.25 29.82
C THR A 119 -1.98 7.69 28.51
N LYS A 120 -1.82 6.36 28.38
CA LYS A 120 -1.34 5.73 27.14
C LYS A 120 -2.47 5.52 26.14
N PRO A 121 -2.17 5.42 24.82
CA PRO A 121 -3.16 5.07 23.82
C PRO A 121 -3.78 3.70 24.10
N HIS A 122 -5.11 3.65 24.19
CA HIS A 122 -5.90 2.44 24.39
C HIS A 122 -7.34 2.67 23.89
N ASP A 123 -8.08 1.60 23.64
CA ASP A 123 -9.51 1.68 23.41
C ASP A 123 -10.25 1.74 24.77
N PRO A 124 -11.19 2.68 24.96
CA PRO A 124 -11.88 2.83 26.25
C PRO A 124 -12.71 1.59 26.61
N GLU A 125 -12.50 1.08 27.82
CA GLU A 125 -13.28 -0.03 28.39
C GLU A 125 -14.69 0.42 28.81
N ASP A 126 -15.58 -0.52 29.17
CA ASP A 126 -16.97 -0.22 29.49
C ASP A 126 -17.14 0.80 30.62
N ILE A 127 -16.36 0.67 31.71
CA ILE A 127 -16.43 1.59 32.87
C ILE A 127 -15.96 2.99 32.48
N GLU A 128 -14.76 3.11 31.89
CA GLU A 128 -14.22 4.40 31.45
C GLU A 128 -15.15 5.09 30.43
N ARG A 129 -15.71 4.31 29.50
CA ARG A 129 -16.69 4.80 28.52
C ARG A 129 -17.92 5.36 29.23
N GLU A 130 -18.49 4.64 30.19
CA GLU A 130 -19.65 5.10 30.96
C GLU A 130 -19.36 6.36 31.77
N GLU A 131 -18.18 6.45 32.40
CA GLU A 131 -17.72 7.64 33.12
C GLU A 131 -17.60 8.85 32.17
N PHE A 132 -16.94 8.67 31.02
CA PHE A 132 -16.80 9.72 30.03
C PHE A 132 -18.15 10.18 29.47
N LEU A 133 -19.06 9.25 29.16
CA LEU A 133 -20.38 9.58 28.64
C LEU A 133 -21.23 10.31 29.69
N ARG A 134 -21.11 9.99 30.98
CA ARG A 134 -21.77 10.77 32.05
C ARG A 134 -21.27 12.21 32.10
N LEU A 135 -19.96 12.42 31.93
CA LEU A 135 -19.39 13.77 31.85
C LEU A 135 -19.84 14.51 30.59
N PHE A 136 -19.91 13.81 29.45
CA PHE A 136 -20.43 14.35 28.20
C PHE A 136 -21.89 14.79 28.36
N GLU A 137 -22.73 13.96 28.98
CA GLU A 137 -24.13 14.26 29.27
C GLU A 137 -24.31 15.49 30.17
N ALA A 138 -23.55 15.56 31.27
CA ALA A 138 -23.54 16.73 32.15
C ALA A 138 -23.08 18.00 31.43
N THR A 139 -22.13 17.85 30.51
CA THR A 139 -21.59 18.95 29.69
C THR A 139 -22.61 19.45 28.67
N LEU A 140 -23.32 18.53 27.98
CA LEU A 140 -24.43 18.88 27.09
C LEU A 140 -25.54 19.64 27.82
N ALA A 141 -25.92 19.19 29.02
CA ALA A 141 -26.97 19.83 29.82
C ALA A 141 -26.58 21.25 30.24
N ARG A 142 -25.30 21.49 30.54
CA ARG A 142 -24.79 22.80 30.98
C ARG A 142 -24.59 23.79 29.83
N ILE A 143 -24.01 23.34 28.72
CA ILE A 143 -23.59 24.23 27.63
C ILE A 143 -24.70 24.42 26.60
N GLN A 144 -25.54 23.40 26.41
CA GLN A 144 -26.55 23.34 25.34
C GLN A 144 -25.95 23.71 23.96
N PRO A 145 -24.92 22.98 23.50
CA PRO A 145 -24.20 23.34 22.28
C PRO A 145 -25.08 23.18 21.04
N GLY A 146 -24.89 24.06 20.05
CA GLY A 146 -25.53 23.93 18.74
C GLY A 146 -24.76 23.01 17.80
N VAL A 147 -23.47 22.78 18.10
CA VAL A 147 -22.59 21.91 17.32
C VAL A 147 -21.73 21.06 18.26
N VAL A 148 -21.63 19.76 17.97
CA VAL A 148 -20.63 18.86 18.56
C VAL A 148 -19.61 18.49 17.49
N VAL A 149 -18.35 18.78 17.75
CA VAL A 149 -17.22 18.35 16.92
C VAL A 149 -16.58 17.16 17.62
N ALA A 150 -16.52 15.99 16.99
CA ALA A 150 -15.93 14.81 17.63
C ALA A 150 -14.81 14.21 16.79
N TYR A 151 -13.72 13.80 17.44
CA TYR A 151 -12.54 13.24 16.77
C TYR A 151 -12.08 11.92 17.42
N GLY A 152 -11.78 10.93 16.57
CA GLY A 152 -11.24 9.62 16.95
C GLY A 152 -12.08 8.45 16.43
N GLY A 153 -11.45 7.30 16.23
CA GLY A 153 -12.09 6.09 15.68
C GLY A 153 -12.75 5.17 16.72
N SER A 154 -12.71 5.52 18.00
CA SER A 154 -13.15 4.62 19.08
C SER A 154 -14.67 4.47 19.14
N ARG A 155 -15.14 3.41 19.81
CA ARG A 155 -16.57 3.23 20.11
C ARG A 155 -17.17 4.42 20.87
N LEU A 156 -16.43 4.99 21.81
CA LEU A 156 -16.84 6.16 22.58
C LEU A 156 -17.21 7.36 21.68
N VAL A 157 -16.36 7.68 20.70
CA VAL A 157 -16.60 8.83 19.80
C VAL A 157 -17.85 8.63 18.95
N ARG A 158 -18.11 7.39 18.51
CA ARG A 158 -19.35 7.07 17.79
C ARG A 158 -20.60 7.27 18.65
N GLU A 159 -20.56 6.84 19.91
CA GLU A 159 -21.67 7.04 20.85
C GLU A 159 -21.88 8.53 21.18
N VAL A 160 -20.81 9.33 21.26
CA VAL A 160 -20.89 10.80 21.39
C VAL A 160 -21.64 11.42 20.21
N LEU A 161 -21.28 11.06 18.97
CA LEU A 161 -21.93 11.58 17.76
C LEU A 161 -23.40 11.15 17.68
N ALA A 162 -23.70 9.87 17.94
CA ALA A 162 -25.06 9.34 17.94
C ALA A 162 -25.94 10.06 18.98
N THR A 163 -25.41 10.27 20.19
CA THR A 163 -26.11 10.97 21.27
C THR A 163 -26.37 12.43 20.91
N ALA A 164 -25.38 13.16 20.39
CA ALA A 164 -25.55 14.53 19.91
C ALA A 164 -26.61 14.62 18.81
N ARG A 165 -26.54 13.73 17.80
CA ARG A 165 -27.49 13.67 16.69
C ARG A 165 -28.92 13.39 17.16
N SER A 166 -29.10 12.44 18.09
CA SER A 166 -30.42 12.12 18.67
C SER A 166 -31.08 13.29 19.40
N ARG A 167 -30.29 14.30 19.81
CA ARG A 167 -30.75 15.54 20.46
C ARG A 167 -30.94 16.69 19.49
N GLY A 168 -30.80 16.45 18.19
CA GLY A 168 -30.90 17.47 17.16
C GLY A 168 -29.73 18.46 17.18
N ILE A 169 -28.57 18.07 17.73
CA ILE A 169 -27.35 18.88 17.70
C ILE A 169 -26.58 18.54 16.43
N ALA A 170 -26.06 19.55 15.72
CA ALA A 170 -25.30 19.31 14.50
C ALA A 170 -23.95 18.67 14.82
N THR A 171 -23.53 17.67 14.04
CA THR A 171 -22.31 16.91 14.31
C THR A 171 -21.25 17.09 13.21
N VAL A 172 -20.00 17.32 13.61
CA VAL A 172 -18.86 17.49 12.68
C VAL A 172 -17.75 16.52 13.03
N PHE A 173 -17.18 15.86 12.01
CA PHE A 173 -16.03 14.97 12.15
C PHE A 173 -14.84 15.51 11.34
N PRO A 174 -13.78 16.03 12.00
CA PRO A 174 -12.58 16.47 11.30
C PRO A 174 -11.62 15.31 11.02
N LEU A 175 -11.14 15.21 9.79
CA LEU A 175 -10.18 14.20 9.34
C LEU A 175 -8.81 14.86 9.08
N HIS A 176 -7.93 14.79 10.08
CA HIS A 176 -6.57 15.36 10.00
C HIS A 176 -5.52 14.40 9.43
N ASN A 177 -5.88 13.15 9.12
CA ASN A 177 -5.03 12.12 8.52
C ASN A 177 -5.87 11.19 7.65
N LEU A 178 -5.22 10.27 6.92
CA LEU A 178 -5.87 9.36 5.97
C LEU A 178 -6.06 7.93 6.50
N ARG A 179 -6.12 7.74 7.82
CA ARG A 179 -6.12 6.40 8.49
C ARG A 179 -7.50 5.77 8.66
N TYR A 180 -8.53 6.33 8.02
CA TYR A 180 -9.89 5.82 8.11
C TYR A 180 -10.23 5.05 6.83
N HIS A 181 -10.67 3.80 6.97
CA HIS A 181 -10.85 2.88 5.84
C HIS A 181 -12.28 2.32 5.75
N ASP A 182 -13.21 2.86 6.53
CA ASP A 182 -14.63 2.52 6.47
C ASP A 182 -15.49 3.71 6.92
N THR A 183 -16.79 3.65 6.66
CA THR A 183 -17.72 4.75 6.90
C THR A 183 -18.35 4.78 8.30
N ARG A 184 -18.14 3.74 9.13
CA ARG A 184 -18.80 3.60 10.44
C ARG A 184 -18.52 4.77 11.40
N PRO A 185 -17.30 5.36 11.47
CA PRO A 185 -17.03 6.51 12.33
C PRO A 185 -17.84 7.76 11.98
N PHE A 186 -18.38 7.85 10.75
CA PHE A 186 -19.05 9.04 10.22
C PHE A 186 -20.56 8.89 10.13
N ALA A 187 -21.12 7.73 10.54
CA ALA A 187 -22.54 7.41 10.36
C ALA A 187 -23.47 8.48 10.96
N ASP A 188 -23.07 9.05 12.09
CA ASP A 188 -23.84 10.06 12.81
C ASP A 188 -23.30 11.49 12.63
N ALA A 189 -22.36 11.72 11.71
CA ALA A 189 -21.86 13.04 11.37
C ALA A 189 -22.80 13.76 10.37
N ASP A 190 -23.01 15.06 10.52
CA ASP A 190 -23.67 15.91 9.51
C ASP A 190 -22.67 16.51 8.51
N ALA A 191 -21.41 16.67 8.93
CA ALA A 191 -20.33 17.12 8.06
C ALA A 191 -19.00 16.42 8.41
N VAL A 192 -18.27 16.05 7.36
CA VAL A 192 -16.87 15.61 7.47
C VAL A 192 -15.98 16.70 6.88
N ILE A 193 -14.99 17.18 7.64
CA ILE A 193 -14.06 18.21 7.17
C ILE A 193 -12.67 17.62 6.97
N VAL A 194 -11.99 18.01 5.89
CA VAL A 194 -10.66 17.52 5.51
C VAL A 194 -9.74 18.71 5.15
N PRO A 195 -8.42 18.60 5.34
CA PRO A 195 -7.53 19.75 5.24
C PRO A 195 -7.07 20.11 3.83
N SER A 196 -7.35 19.26 2.84
CA SER A 196 -6.88 19.44 1.46
C SER A 196 -7.88 18.88 0.46
N ARG A 197 -7.76 19.31 -0.81
CA ARG A 197 -8.51 18.74 -1.93
C ARG A 197 -8.09 17.31 -2.14
N PHE A 198 -6.78 17.02 -2.02
CA PHE A 198 -6.27 15.66 -2.04
C PHE A 198 -6.99 14.75 -1.04
N ALA A 199 -7.16 15.18 0.21
CA ALA A 199 -7.85 14.38 1.22
C ALA A 199 -9.36 14.22 0.91
N ALA A 200 -10.01 15.25 0.37
CA ALA A 200 -11.41 15.14 -0.07
C ALA A 200 -11.57 14.15 -1.22
N ASP A 201 -10.67 14.21 -2.20
CA ASP A 201 -10.64 13.30 -3.34
C ASP A 201 -10.37 11.87 -2.87
N TYR A 202 -9.37 11.68 -2.01
CA TYR A 202 -9.05 10.39 -1.42
C TYR A 202 -10.26 9.75 -0.73
N TYR A 203 -10.98 10.48 0.12
CA TYR A 203 -12.13 9.95 0.86
C TYR A 203 -13.39 9.79 0.01
N ARG A 204 -13.60 10.63 -1.00
CA ARG A 204 -14.64 10.42 -2.00
C ARG A 204 -14.38 9.14 -2.77
N ASP A 205 -13.16 8.93 -3.24
CA ASP A 205 -12.83 7.83 -4.13
C ASP A 205 -12.72 6.50 -3.36
N SER A 206 -12.24 6.52 -2.12
CA SER A 206 -12.10 5.31 -1.29
C SER A 206 -13.37 4.92 -0.53
N LEU A 207 -14.18 5.89 -0.07
CA LEU A 207 -15.32 5.65 0.82
C LEU A 207 -16.65 6.24 0.33
N GLY A 208 -16.68 6.92 -0.81
CA GLY A 208 -17.87 7.63 -1.29
C GLY A 208 -18.26 8.84 -0.44
N LEU A 209 -17.36 9.31 0.44
CA LEU A 209 -17.62 10.38 1.39
C LEU A 209 -17.51 11.76 0.73
N SER A 210 -18.55 12.56 0.88
CA SER A 210 -18.52 13.97 0.52
C SER A 210 -17.95 14.80 1.66
N CYS A 211 -16.65 15.13 1.57
CA CYS A 211 -15.97 15.96 2.56
C CYS A 211 -15.98 17.45 2.19
N THR A 212 -16.06 18.32 3.20
CA THR A 212 -15.84 19.77 3.04
C THR A 212 -14.36 20.08 3.26
N VAL A 213 -13.70 20.77 2.33
CA VAL A 213 -12.30 21.14 2.48
C VAL A 213 -12.17 22.37 3.38
N LEU A 214 -11.54 22.22 4.54
CA LEU A 214 -11.14 23.29 5.45
C LEU A 214 -9.72 23.00 5.93
N SER A 215 -8.75 23.71 5.36
CA SER A 215 -7.32 23.53 5.67
C SER A 215 -6.99 23.81 7.13
N ASN A 216 -6.15 22.97 7.73
CA ASN A 216 -5.78 23.15 9.13
C ASN A 216 -5.11 24.51 9.33
N LEU A 217 -5.47 25.15 10.44
CA LEU A 217 -4.88 26.40 10.91
C LEU A 217 -3.52 26.13 11.57
N VAL A 218 -2.59 27.06 11.38
CA VAL A 218 -1.27 27.06 12.04
C VAL A 218 -1.12 28.36 12.83
N ASP A 219 -0.78 28.23 14.11
CA ASP A 219 -0.54 29.38 14.98
C ASP A 219 0.82 30.02 14.67
N ARG A 220 0.81 31.15 13.96
CA ARG A 220 2.02 31.90 13.58
C ARG A 220 2.85 32.36 14.79
N GLU A 221 2.22 32.71 15.91
CA GLU A 221 2.95 33.16 17.10
C GLU A 221 3.77 32.02 17.72
N ARG A 222 3.26 30.79 17.62
CA ARG A 222 3.94 29.58 18.11
C ARG A 222 5.11 29.16 17.23
N ILE A 223 5.11 29.48 15.93
CA ILE A 223 6.08 28.91 14.97
C ILE A 223 7.12 29.91 14.46
N ARG A 224 6.86 31.22 14.57
CA ARG A 224 7.75 32.25 14.01
C ARG A 224 9.03 32.35 14.84
N ALA A 225 10.15 32.07 14.20
CA ALA A 225 11.47 32.12 14.81
C ALA A 225 12.34 33.22 14.18
N GLU A 226 13.23 33.80 14.98
CA GLU A 226 14.33 34.61 14.47
C GLU A 226 15.48 33.69 14.03
N ARG A 227 16.15 34.02 12.94
CA ARG A 227 17.22 33.19 12.41
C ARG A 227 18.51 33.41 13.19
N THR A 228 19.07 32.37 13.80
CA THR A 228 20.16 32.48 14.79
C THR A 228 21.51 31.90 14.34
N GLY A 229 21.72 31.60 13.05
CA GLY A 229 23.01 31.10 12.57
C GLY A 229 23.07 30.68 11.09
N PRO A 230 24.15 29.99 10.66
CA PRO A 230 24.32 29.50 9.28
C PRO A 230 23.22 28.50 8.88
N GLY A 231 22.68 27.79 9.87
CA GLY A 231 21.49 26.95 9.80
C GLY A 231 21.78 25.48 9.48
N TYR A 232 20.75 24.64 9.50
CA TYR A 232 20.78 23.19 9.26
C TYR A 232 19.85 22.78 8.11
N VAL A 233 20.11 21.60 7.52
CA VAL A 233 19.06 20.84 6.82
C VAL A 233 18.31 20.02 7.86
N THR A 234 17.02 20.31 8.06
CA THR A 234 16.25 19.78 9.18
C THR A 234 15.20 18.77 8.73
N PHE A 235 15.21 17.60 9.36
CA PHE A 235 14.19 16.56 9.26
C PHE A 235 13.44 16.41 10.59
N VAL A 236 12.11 16.45 10.56
CA VAL A 236 11.27 16.40 11.76
C VAL A 236 10.53 15.07 11.82
N ASN A 237 10.53 14.46 13.02
CA ASN A 237 9.89 13.18 13.35
C ASN A 237 10.45 12.01 12.52
N PRO A 238 11.59 11.42 12.91
CA PRO A 238 12.27 10.35 12.17
C PRO A 238 11.56 8.99 12.31
N SER A 239 10.26 8.93 12.01
CA SER A 239 9.49 7.69 11.98
C SER A 239 9.50 7.06 10.59
N PRO A 240 9.21 5.75 10.46
CA PRO A 240 9.23 5.08 9.17
C PRO A 240 8.24 5.67 8.15
N GLU A 241 7.04 6.03 8.59
CA GLU A 241 6.02 6.66 7.75
C GLU A 241 6.43 8.07 7.26
N LYS A 242 7.29 8.77 8.00
CA LYS A 242 7.87 10.07 7.61
C LYS A 242 9.15 9.93 6.79
N GLY A 243 9.55 8.71 6.44
CA GLY A 243 10.64 8.45 5.51
C GLY A 243 12.02 8.41 6.15
N VAL A 244 12.14 8.00 7.42
CA VAL A 244 13.45 7.92 8.10
C VAL A 244 14.50 7.11 7.34
N TYR A 245 14.12 6.03 6.63
CA TYR A 245 15.04 5.25 5.81
C TYR A 245 15.53 6.02 4.57
N VAL A 246 14.65 6.84 3.98
CA VAL A 246 14.99 7.72 2.86
C VAL A 246 15.93 8.82 3.35
N PHE A 247 15.57 9.46 4.46
CA PHE A 247 16.43 10.44 5.12
C PHE A 247 17.80 9.85 5.48
N ALA A 248 17.86 8.66 6.07
CA ALA A 248 19.13 8.03 6.48
C ALA A 248 20.06 7.82 5.29
N ARG A 249 19.53 7.38 4.14
CA ARG A 249 20.31 7.28 2.90
C ARG A 249 20.75 8.67 2.39
N ILE A 250 19.85 9.67 2.38
CA ILE A 250 20.20 11.05 1.99
C ILE A 250 21.31 11.61 2.88
N ALA A 251 21.22 11.40 4.19
CA ALA A 251 22.18 11.86 5.17
C ALA A 251 23.56 11.23 4.97
N ASP A 252 23.61 9.92 4.68
CA ASP A 252 24.85 9.20 4.40
C ASP A 252 25.50 9.63 3.08
N GLU A 253 24.73 9.87 2.02
CA GLU A 253 25.25 10.41 0.76
C GLU A 253 25.73 11.86 0.92
N LEU A 254 24.96 12.72 1.60
CA LEU A 254 25.37 14.11 1.90
C LEU A 254 26.63 14.14 2.75
N ALA A 255 26.75 13.29 3.77
CA ALA A 255 27.95 13.22 4.58
C ALA A 255 29.21 12.84 3.77
N ARG A 256 29.07 11.93 2.78
CA ARG A 256 30.18 11.52 1.92
C ARG A 256 30.54 12.57 0.87
N LEU A 257 29.56 13.24 0.28
CA LEU A 257 29.77 14.16 -0.85
C LEU A 257 29.92 15.63 -0.42
N ARG A 258 29.25 16.02 0.67
CA ARG A 258 29.07 17.38 1.18
C ARG A 258 29.14 17.43 2.72
N PRO A 259 30.29 17.07 3.32
CA PRO A 259 30.45 17.07 4.77
C PRO A 259 30.34 18.46 5.41
N ASP A 260 30.32 19.53 4.60
CA ASP A 260 30.11 20.91 5.03
C ASP A 260 28.64 21.26 5.32
N ILE A 261 27.69 20.39 4.96
CA ILE A 261 26.25 20.61 5.19
C ILE A 261 25.82 19.94 6.52
N PRO A 262 25.53 20.72 7.58
CA PRO A 262 25.07 20.18 8.85
C PRO A 262 23.59 19.75 8.77
N LEU A 263 23.31 18.58 9.33
CA LEU A 263 21.98 17.96 9.37
C LEU A 263 21.41 18.02 10.80
N LEU A 264 20.13 18.32 10.93
CA LEU A 264 19.41 18.30 12.21
C LEU A 264 18.22 17.34 12.11
N VAL A 265 18.14 16.38 13.04
CA VAL A 265 16.98 15.51 13.20
C VAL A 265 16.27 15.88 14.48
N VAL A 266 15.01 16.29 14.37
CA VAL A 266 14.14 16.63 15.50
C VAL A 266 13.26 15.44 15.81
N GLU A 267 13.37 14.89 17.02
CA GLU A 267 12.61 13.72 17.44
C GLU A 267 11.09 14.00 17.55
N GLY A 268 10.31 12.95 17.30
CA GLY A 268 8.86 12.94 17.45
C GLY A 268 8.42 11.57 17.93
N ARG A 269 7.55 10.90 17.18
CA ARG A 269 7.29 9.45 17.39
C ARG A 269 8.52 8.61 17.04
N GLY A 270 9.26 9.02 16.02
CA GLY A 270 10.58 8.49 15.75
C GLY A 270 11.63 9.13 16.65
N THR A 271 12.61 8.33 17.05
CA THR A 271 13.71 8.71 17.96
C THR A 271 15.07 8.40 17.32
N GLU A 272 16.16 8.75 18.00
CA GLU A 272 17.52 8.31 17.68
C GLU A 272 17.58 6.79 17.40
N ALA A 273 16.89 5.99 18.22
CA ALA A 273 16.86 4.54 18.04
C ALA A 273 16.23 4.12 16.70
N THR A 274 15.25 4.89 16.20
CA THR A 274 14.62 4.63 14.90
C THR A 274 15.59 4.93 13.75
N LEU A 275 16.36 6.01 13.87
CA LEU A 275 17.41 6.35 12.92
C LEU A 275 18.54 5.31 12.93
N ALA A 276 18.98 4.89 14.11
CA ALA A 276 20.00 3.83 14.27
C ALA A 276 19.53 2.48 13.69
N ALA A 277 18.24 2.16 13.81
CA ALA A 277 17.65 0.94 13.23
C ALA A 277 17.64 0.92 11.70
N CYS A 278 17.99 2.01 11.02
CA CYS A 278 18.14 2.04 9.57
C CYS A 278 19.38 1.29 9.07
N GLY A 279 20.31 0.92 9.97
CA GLY A 279 21.51 0.15 9.62
C GLY A 279 22.66 0.98 9.05
N LEU A 280 22.63 2.30 9.22
CA LEU A 280 23.73 3.22 8.89
C LEU A 280 24.24 3.89 10.17
N ASP A 281 25.56 3.86 10.39
CA ASP A 281 26.16 4.60 11.50
C ASP A 281 26.48 6.04 11.07
N LEU A 282 25.47 6.91 11.14
CA LEU A 282 25.60 8.32 10.76
C LEU A 282 26.53 9.12 11.69
N ARG A 283 26.90 8.56 12.85
CA ARG A 283 27.83 9.18 13.81
C ARG A 283 29.27 9.20 13.31
N VAL A 284 29.63 8.27 12.42
CA VAL A 284 30.97 8.21 11.80
C VAL A 284 31.29 9.50 11.03
N HIS A 285 30.26 10.18 10.54
CA HIS A 285 30.41 11.36 9.70
C HIS A 285 30.43 12.68 10.47
N GLY A 286 29.92 12.72 11.71
CA GLY A 286 29.91 13.91 12.56
C GLY A 286 29.00 15.07 12.11
N THR A 287 28.25 14.92 11.03
CA THR A 287 27.41 15.98 10.43
C THR A 287 25.96 15.99 10.92
N VAL A 288 25.49 14.92 11.58
CA VAL A 288 24.12 14.77 12.07
C VAL A 288 24.02 15.16 13.53
N SER A 289 23.23 16.19 13.82
CA SER A 289 22.83 16.60 15.16
C SER A 289 21.41 16.09 15.47
N LEU A 290 21.19 15.66 16.70
CA LEU A 290 19.89 15.21 17.20
C LEU A 290 19.34 16.25 18.18
N MET A 291 18.05 16.56 18.04
CA MET A 291 17.32 17.39 18.98
C MET A 291 16.13 16.59 19.52
N SER A 292 16.04 16.50 20.85
CA SER A 292 14.89 15.87 21.50
C SER A 292 13.58 16.58 21.14
N HIS A 293 12.47 15.86 21.26
CA HIS A 293 11.15 16.42 21.06
C HIS A 293 10.96 17.71 21.89
N THR A 294 10.62 18.81 21.22
CA THR A 294 10.37 20.11 21.85
C THR A 294 8.90 20.52 21.68
N HIS A 295 8.38 21.21 22.69
CA HIS A 295 7.05 21.83 22.65
C HIS A 295 7.07 23.18 21.91
N ASP A 296 8.26 23.78 21.74
CA ASP A 296 8.46 25.06 21.07
C ASP A 296 9.17 24.85 19.72
N PRO A 297 8.43 24.83 18.60
CA PRO A 297 9.04 24.59 17.30
C PRO A 297 9.98 25.71 16.85
N ARG A 298 9.97 26.88 17.52
CA ARG A 298 10.91 27.97 17.23
C ARG A 298 12.36 27.57 17.48
N ASP A 299 12.60 26.64 18.40
CA ASP A 299 13.93 26.14 18.75
C ASP A 299 14.66 25.57 17.54
N PHE A 300 13.96 24.83 16.67
CA PHE A 300 14.55 24.28 15.46
C PHE A 300 14.29 25.14 14.22
N TRP A 301 13.17 25.86 14.13
CA TRP A 301 12.94 26.75 12.99
C TRP A 301 13.93 27.91 12.93
N GLY A 302 14.37 28.45 14.07
CA GLY A 302 15.37 29.53 14.13
C GLY A 302 16.74 29.12 13.60
N VAL A 303 17.05 27.83 13.62
CA VAL A 303 18.30 27.27 13.11
C VAL A 303 18.11 26.48 11.80
N THR A 304 16.91 26.41 11.23
CA THR A 304 16.69 25.66 9.99
C THR A 304 16.97 26.54 8.76
N ARG A 305 17.77 26.01 7.83
CA ARG A 305 18.03 26.62 6.52
C ARG A 305 17.26 25.95 5.40
N VAL A 306 17.13 24.63 5.42
CA VAL A 306 16.33 23.84 4.48
C VAL A 306 15.53 22.81 5.28
N CYS A 307 14.24 22.64 4.97
CA CYS A 307 13.42 21.57 5.55
C CYS A 307 13.36 20.41 4.56
N ILE A 308 13.56 19.18 5.04
CA ILE A 308 13.37 17.97 4.24
C ILE A 308 12.17 17.17 4.75
N MET A 309 11.29 16.78 3.83
CA MET A 309 10.10 15.99 4.11
C MET A 309 10.00 14.79 3.16
N PRO A 310 10.82 13.74 3.36
CA PRO A 310 10.81 12.54 2.54
C PRO A 310 9.64 11.59 2.90
N SER A 311 8.48 12.15 3.24
CA SER A 311 7.33 11.39 3.76
C SER A 311 6.93 10.27 2.80
N LEU A 312 6.79 9.06 3.36
CA LEU A 312 6.31 7.88 2.64
C LEU A 312 4.79 7.73 2.79
N CYS A 313 4.22 8.26 3.88
CA CYS A 313 2.78 8.31 4.03
C CYS A 313 2.17 9.39 3.12
N LEU A 314 0.93 9.15 2.72
CA LEU A 314 0.12 10.17 2.08
C LEU A 314 -0.21 11.25 3.13
N GLU A 315 0.45 12.40 3.01
CA GLU A 315 0.19 13.54 3.89
C GLU A 315 -1.21 14.09 3.61
N ALA A 316 -2.00 14.35 4.66
CA ALA A 316 -3.29 15.01 4.49
C ALA A 316 -3.15 16.52 4.21
N GLN A 317 -2.10 17.15 4.75
CA GLN A 317 -1.72 18.55 4.46
C GLN A 317 -0.20 18.76 4.67
N GLY A 318 0.39 18.13 5.69
CA GLY A 318 1.82 18.32 6.01
C GLY A 318 2.07 19.64 6.73
N LEU A 319 1.69 19.74 8.01
CA LEU A 319 1.85 20.98 8.80
C LEU A 319 3.30 21.48 8.86
N VAL A 320 4.28 20.57 8.94
CA VAL A 320 5.71 20.91 8.93
C VAL A 320 6.10 21.73 7.68
N ALA A 321 5.52 21.45 6.51
CA ALA A 321 5.76 22.22 5.30
C ALA A 321 5.20 23.65 5.43
N VAL A 322 3.99 23.79 5.99
CA VAL A 322 3.36 25.09 6.25
C VAL A 322 4.19 25.91 7.23
N GLU A 323 4.66 25.29 8.32
CA GLU A 323 5.50 25.95 9.33
C GLU A 323 6.85 26.40 8.77
N ALA A 324 7.51 25.55 7.98
CA ALA A 324 8.75 25.89 7.29
C ALA A 324 8.54 27.11 6.37
N MET A 325 7.50 27.08 5.53
CA MET A 325 7.21 28.19 4.62
C MET A 325 6.93 29.51 5.36
N ALA A 326 6.22 29.45 6.49
CA ALA A 326 5.95 30.63 7.31
C ALA A 326 7.22 31.30 7.90
N ASN A 327 8.29 30.52 8.07
CA ASN A 327 9.61 31.01 8.45
C ASN A 327 10.50 31.37 7.25
N GLY A 328 9.98 31.23 6.03
CA GLY A 328 10.74 31.42 4.78
C GLY A 328 11.82 30.37 4.57
N VAL A 329 11.62 29.17 5.13
CA VAL A 329 12.50 28.02 4.93
C VAL A 329 12.08 27.29 3.67
N PRO A 330 12.97 27.13 2.67
CA PRO A 330 12.73 26.25 1.52
C PRO A 330 12.47 24.81 1.95
N VAL A 331 11.52 24.14 1.30
CA VAL A 331 11.14 22.75 1.60
C VAL A 331 11.48 21.86 0.41
N VAL A 332 12.21 20.77 0.67
CA VAL A 332 12.39 19.65 -0.27
C VAL A 332 11.54 18.49 0.22
N ALA A 333 10.51 18.12 -0.53
CA ALA A 333 9.49 17.17 -0.08
C ALA A 333 9.17 16.12 -1.13
N SER A 334 8.55 15.03 -0.69
CA SER A 334 8.09 13.99 -1.59
C SER A 334 6.82 14.43 -2.31
N ASP A 335 6.47 13.72 -3.39
CA ASP A 335 5.21 13.86 -4.12
C ASP A 335 4.01 13.20 -3.42
N ARG A 336 4.15 12.76 -2.17
CA ARG A 336 3.14 11.94 -1.48
C ARG A 336 2.03 12.78 -0.86
N GLY A 337 0.80 12.43 -1.20
CA GLY A 337 -0.41 13.01 -0.63
C GLY A 337 -0.60 14.48 -1.04
N ALA A 338 -0.97 15.30 -0.08
CA ALA A 338 -1.22 16.72 -0.27
C ALA A 338 0.07 17.58 -0.30
N LEU A 339 1.28 17.02 -0.17
CA LEU A 339 2.52 17.81 -0.19
C LEU A 339 2.65 18.71 -1.42
N PRO A 340 2.37 18.26 -2.66
CA PRO A 340 2.36 19.14 -3.82
C PRO A 340 1.30 20.24 -3.74
N GLU A 341 0.09 19.92 -3.26
CA GLU A 341 -0.99 20.90 -3.05
C GLU A 341 -0.58 21.96 -2.02
N THR A 342 0.11 21.54 -0.95
CA THR A 342 0.54 22.40 0.16
C THR A 342 1.69 23.32 -0.25
N LEU A 343 2.68 22.78 -0.95
CA LEU A 343 3.88 23.55 -1.31
C LEU A 343 3.67 24.47 -2.50
N GLY A 344 2.70 24.17 -3.38
CA GLY A 344 2.52 24.94 -4.61
C GLY A 344 3.83 25.03 -5.40
N GLU A 345 4.19 26.24 -5.82
CA GLU A 345 5.46 26.51 -6.52
C GLU A 345 6.62 26.87 -5.58
N ALA A 346 6.41 26.86 -4.26
CA ALA A 346 7.40 27.31 -3.29
C ALA A 346 8.40 26.23 -2.84
N GLY A 347 7.99 24.96 -2.90
CA GLY A 347 8.82 23.82 -2.54
C GLY A 347 9.43 23.09 -3.74
N VAL A 348 10.49 22.33 -3.48
CA VAL A 348 11.04 21.36 -4.44
C VAL A 348 10.37 20.01 -4.15
N VAL A 349 9.46 19.61 -5.04
CA VAL A 349 8.74 18.33 -4.92
C VAL A 349 9.45 17.28 -5.77
N LEU A 350 9.91 16.21 -5.12
CA LEU A 350 10.64 15.12 -5.75
C LEU A 350 9.84 13.82 -5.68
N PRO A 351 9.77 13.04 -6.76
CA PRO A 351 9.12 11.74 -6.72
C PRO A 351 9.92 10.77 -5.84
N LEU A 352 9.21 9.91 -5.12
CA LEU A 352 9.79 8.75 -4.46
C LEU A 352 9.50 7.49 -5.27
N ALA A 353 10.50 6.63 -5.44
CA ALA A 353 10.34 5.34 -6.08
C ALA A 353 9.14 4.57 -5.49
N GLU A 354 8.33 3.94 -6.35
CA GLU A 354 7.04 3.36 -5.95
C GLU A 354 7.18 2.32 -4.82
N ARG A 355 8.28 1.54 -4.85
CA ARG A 355 8.62 0.55 -3.81
C ARG A 355 8.83 1.13 -2.41
N LEU A 356 8.99 2.45 -2.29
CA LEU A 356 9.16 3.14 -1.02
C LEU A 356 7.76 3.48 -0.48
N THR A 357 7.32 2.71 0.50
CA THR A 357 6.02 2.83 1.17
C THR A 357 6.23 3.00 2.69
N PRO A 358 5.20 3.40 3.46
CA PRO A 358 5.32 3.52 4.92
C PRO A 358 5.75 2.24 5.65
N THR A 359 5.64 1.07 5.02
CA THR A 359 6.05 -0.23 5.56
C THR A 359 7.46 -0.63 5.11
N THR A 360 8.05 0.04 4.14
CA THR A 360 9.43 -0.22 3.69
C THR A 360 10.42 0.02 4.84
N ARG A 361 11.23 -1.01 5.15
CA ARG A 361 12.32 -0.96 6.15
C ARG A 361 13.69 -1.20 5.51
N MET A 362 13.79 -0.95 4.21
CA MET A 362 15.02 -1.02 3.44
C MET A 362 15.47 0.37 3.05
N LEU A 363 16.78 0.61 3.14
CA LEU A 363 17.38 1.84 2.64
C LEU A 363 17.16 1.97 1.12
N PRO A 364 16.83 3.16 0.61
CA PRO A 364 16.98 3.45 -0.81
C PRO A 364 18.43 3.27 -1.28
N THR A 365 18.60 3.09 -2.58
CA THR A 365 19.90 3.18 -3.24
C THR A 365 20.39 4.63 -3.28
N ALA A 366 21.69 4.83 -3.52
CA ALA A 366 22.24 6.17 -3.71
C ALA A 366 21.60 6.89 -4.91
N GLU A 367 21.31 6.16 -5.99
CA GLU A 367 20.67 6.70 -7.20
C GLU A 367 19.25 7.22 -6.93
N GLU A 368 18.45 6.47 -6.17
CA GLU A 368 17.07 6.88 -5.83
C GLU A 368 17.01 8.15 -4.97
N VAL A 369 18.08 8.46 -4.22
CA VAL A 369 18.15 9.69 -3.41
C VAL A 369 19.00 10.78 -4.05
N ALA A 370 19.69 10.52 -5.16
CA ALA A 370 20.58 11.50 -5.79
C ALA A 370 19.87 12.84 -6.09
N PRO A 371 18.62 12.87 -6.61
CA PRO A 371 17.90 14.14 -6.82
C PRO A 371 17.68 14.94 -5.54
N TRP A 372 17.54 14.26 -4.40
CA TRP A 372 17.37 14.91 -3.11
C TRP A 372 18.67 15.55 -2.63
N VAL A 373 19.77 14.81 -2.74
CA VAL A 373 21.12 15.28 -2.40
C VAL A 373 21.48 16.50 -3.26
N GLU A 374 21.21 16.44 -4.56
CA GLU A 374 21.44 17.55 -5.50
C GLU A 374 20.59 18.77 -5.18
N ALA A 375 19.28 18.60 -4.95
CA ALA A 375 18.39 19.70 -4.59
C ALA A 375 18.82 20.39 -3.28
N ILE A 376 19.22 19.61 -2.28
CA ILE A 376 19.71 20.14 -1.00
C ILE A 376 21.02 20.91 -1.20
N ALA A 377 21.97 20.34 -1.95
CA ALA A 377 23.25 20.97 -2.25
C ALA A 377 23.07 22.29 -3.02
N HIS A 378 22.20 22.32 -4.04
CA HIS A 378 21.92 23.54 -4.79
C HIS A 378 21.28 24.65 -3.93
N LEU A 379 20.28 24.32 -3.11
CA LEU A 379 19.69 25.27 -2.15
C LEU A 379 20.69 25.73 -1.08
N TRP A 380 21.72 24.93 -0.81
CA TRP A 380 22.77 25.26 0.14
C TRP A 380 23.81 26.22 -0.44
N ASP A 381 24.24 26.00 -1.68
CA ASP A 381 25.35 26.74 -2.30
C ASP A 381 24.90 28.02 -2.99
N ASP A 382 23.78 27.95 -3.72
CA ASP A 382 23.28 29.06 -4.50
C ASP A 382 22.44 29.99 -3.62
N ARG A 383 23.03 31.14 -3.28
CA ARG A 383 22.38 32.16 -2.45
C ARG A 383 21.19 32.81 -3.13
N ASP A 384 21.24 33.01 -4.44
CA ASP A 384 20.17 33.68 -5.19
C ASP A 384 18.97 32.74 -5.30
N LEU A 385 19.22 31.46 -5.62
CA LEU A 385 18.20 30.40 -5.60
C LEU A 385 17.58 30.24 -4.21
N ALA A 386 18.39 30.21 -3.15
CA ALA A 386 17.89 30.10 -1.78
C ALA A 386 17.01 31.30 -1.39
N GLN A 387 17.39 32.51 -1.83
CA GLN A 387 16.62 33.72 -1.57
C GLN A 387 15.33 33.77 -2.38
N GLU A 388 15.33 33.27 -3.62
CA GLU A 388 14.13 33.09 -4.45
C GLU A 388 13.15 32.13 -3.78
N HIS A 389 13.61 30.93 -3.39
CA HIS A 389 12.76 29.95 -2.70
C HIS A 389 12.24 30.48 -1.36
N ARG A 390 13.05 31.23 -0.61
CA ARG A 390 12.60 31.93 0.60
C ARG A 390 11.47 32.91 0.31
N HIS A 391 11.57 33.69 -0.77
CA HIS A 391 10.51 34.63 -1.15
C HIS A 391 9.23 33.89 -1.53
N LYS A 392 9.33 32.85 -2.36
CA LYS A 392 8.18 32.00 -2.73
C LYS A 392 7.54 31.35 -1.50
N ALA A 393 8.34 30.81 -0.58
CA ALA A 393 7.89 30.23 0.67
C ALA A 393 7.09 31.23 1.52
N LEU A 394 7.61 32.45 1.73
CA LEU A 394 6.90 33.49 2.49
C LEU A 394 5.62 33.97 1.79
N GLN A 395 5.59 33.98 0.46
CA GLN A 395 4.41 34.34 -0.31
C GLN A 395 3.34 33.26 -0.20
N GLU A 396 3.72 32.00 -0.45
CA GLU A 396 2.84 30.83 -0.35
C GLU A 396 2.31 30.63 1.07
N ALA A 397 3.14 30.95 2.08
CA ALA A 397 2.76 30.92 3.49
C ALA A 397 1.48 31.73 3.79
N ARG A 398 1.22 32.82 3.04
CA ARG A 398 0.04 33.68 3.26
C ARG A 398 -1.30 32.99 3.01
N ARG A 399 -1.30 31.93 2.18
CA ARG A 399 -2.49 31.09 1.95
C ARG A 399 -2.96 30.41 3.24
N TRP A 400 -2.03 30.19 4.17
CA TRP A 400 -2.25 29.47 5.42
C TRP A 400 -2.49 30.39 6.62
N ASP A 401 -2.60 31.70 6.38
CA ASP A 401 -2.77 32.69 7.44
C ASP A 401 -4.15 32.58 8.08
N ALA A 402 -4.16 32.84 9.39
CA ALA A 402 -5.38 32.99 10.17
C ALA A 402 -6.38 33.95 9.50
N GLU A 403 -5.90 35.08 8.96
CA GLU A 403 -6.74 36.06 8.26
C GLU A 403 -7.45 35.46 7.03
N THR A 404 -6.81 34.52 6.35
CA THR A 404 -7.33 33.83 5.15
C THR A 404 -8.25 32.67 5.50
N LEU A 405 -7.88 31.86 6.51
CA LEU A 405 -8.53 30.59 6.81
C LEU A 405 -9.66 30.71 7.84
N GLU A 406 -9.49 31.51 8.90
CA GLU A 406 -10.50 31.62 9.97
C GLU A 406 -11.89 32.06 9.48
N PRO A 407 -12.03 33.01 8.53
CA PRO A 407 -13.35 33.36 8.00
C PRO A 407 -14.09 32.16 7.40
N GLN A 408 -13.37 31.21 6.78
CA GLN A 408 -13.96 30.02 6.18
C GLN A 408 -14.51 29.07 7.25
N TYR A 409 -13.79 28.91 8.36
CA TYR A 409 -14.27 28.14 9.52
C TYR A 409 -15.50 28.80 10.15
N VAL A 410 -15.46 30.11 10.40
CA VAL A 410 -16.60 30.85 10.97
C VAL A 410 -17.83 30.71 10.08
N GLN A 411 -17.68 30.87 8.77
CA GLN A 411 -18.76 30.71 7.81
C GLN A 411 -19.32 29.28 7.82
N PHE A 412 -18.45 28.26 7.75
CA PHE A 412 -18.86 26.86 7.77
C PHE A 412 -19.71 26.52 9.00
N PHE A 413 -19.24 26.89 10.20
CA PHE A 413 -19.98 26.61 11.43
C PHE A 413 -21.25 27.46 11.58
N ALA A 414 -21.32 28.65 10.97
CA ALA A 414 -22.52 29.48 10.96
C ALA A 414 -23.62 28.93 10.02
N GLU A 415 -23.23 28.23 8.95
CA GLU A 415 -24.13 27.63 7.96
C GLU A 415 -24.57 26.20 8.32
N LEU A 416 -23.86 25.51 9.20
CA LEU A 416 -24.13 24.13 9.58
C LEU A 416 -25.51 23.97 10.24
N ARG A 417 -26.29 22.98 9.79
CA ARG A 417 -27.56 22.59 10.42
C ARG A 417 -27.63 21.07 10.64
N PRO A 418 -28.35 20.59 11.66
CA PRO A 418 -28.60 19.16 11.83
C PRO A 418 -29.26 18.57 10.57
N GLY A 419 -28.77 17.44 10.07
CA GLY A 419 -29.33 16.77 8.89
C GLY A 419 -29.18 17.52 7.57
N SER A 420 -28.32 18.55 7.50
CA SER A 420 -28.22 19.45 6.33
C SER A 420 -27.58 18.85 5.07
N LYS A 421 -26.87 17.72 5.15
CA LYS A 421 -26.19 17.10 3.99
C LYS A 421 -26.22 15.57 4.05
N SER A 422 -26.54 14.95 2.92
CA SER A 422 -26.19 13.53 2.69
C SER A 422 -24.68 13.44 2.56
N LEU A 423 -24.02 12.75 3.51
CA LEU A 423 -22.57 12.50 3.44
C LEU A 423 -22.19 11.50 2.34
N ILE A 424 -23.15 10.69 1.90
CA ILE A 424 -22.99 9.77 0.78
C ILE A 424 -23.18 10.61 -0.48
N ALA A 425 -22.10 10.79 -1.24
CA ALA A 425 -22.22 11.34 -2.58
C ALA A 425 -23.18 10.44 -3.38
N THR A 426 -24.22 11.02 -3.98
CA THR A 426 -25.01 10.27 -4.96
C THR A 426 -24.04 9.69 -5.98
N ALA A 427 -24.12 8.37 -6.20
CA ALA A 427 -23.22 7.67 -7.11
C ALA A 427 -23.07 8.50 -8.39
N PRO A 428 -21.84 8.77 -8.86
CA PRO A 428 -21.66 9.58 -10.04
C PRO A 428 -22.47 8.96 -11.18
N ARG A 429 -23.43 9.71 -11.71
CA ARG A 429 -23.94 9.44 -13.06
C ARG A 429 -22.74 9.62 -13.97
N TRP A 430 -22.15 8.51 -14.41
CA TRP A 430 -21.05 8.48 -15.34
C TRP A 430 -21.36 9.39 -16.54
N PRO A 431 -20.64 10.52 -16.74
CA PRO A 431 -20.68 11.20 -18.01
C PRO A 431 -19.98 10.30 -19.03
N LYS A 432 -20.49 10.30 -20.28
CA LYS A 432 -19.96 9.57 -21.44
C LYS A 432 -18.55 10.04 -21.84
N SER A 433 -17.55 9.89 -20.98
CA SER A 433 -16.18 10.33 -21.20
C SER A 433 -15.20 9.42 -20.46
N ALA A 434 -14.31 8.77 -21.20
CA ALA A 434 -13.17 8.03 -20.67
C ALA A 434 -11.90 8.89 -20.75
N ALA A 435 -11.09 8.91 -19.70
CA ALA A 435 -9.79 9.57 -19.67
C ALA A 435 -8.69 8.56 -20.00
N LEU A 436 -7.90 8.83 -21.05
CA LEU A 436 -6.66 8.11 -21.37
C LEU A 436 -5.48 8.93 -20.84
N VAL A 437 -4.65 8.31 -20.01
CA VAL A 437 -3.46 8.94 -19.40
C VAL A 437 -2.22 8.30 -20.03
N PRO A 438 -1.30 9.06 -20.63
CA PRO A 438 -0.10 8.49 -21.22
C PRO A 438 0.92 8.09 -20.14
N HIS A 439 1.66 7.01 -20.40
CA HIS A 439 2.88 6.67 -19.67
C HIS A 439 4.03 7.59 -20.16
N LEU A 440 4.98 7.90 -19.26
CA LEU A 440 6.21 8.65 -19.52
C LEU A 440 6.92 8.22 -20.81
N ASN A 441 7.34 9.22 -21.61
CA ASN A 441 8.24 9.16 -22.78
C ASN A 441 7.65 8.81 -24.16
N GLY A 442 6.86 9.73 -24.74
CA GLY A 442 6.50 9.73 -26.17
C GLY A 442 5.27 8.88 -26.52
N ILE A 443 4.57 9.26 -27.59
CA ILE A 443 3.39 8.54 -28.09
C ILE A 443 3.88 7.37 -28.96
N GLU A 444 3.76 6.13 -28.48
CA GLU A 444 3.87 4.94 -29.33
C GLU A 444 2.74 4.93 -30.37
N TRP A 445 3.01 4.48 -31.59
CA TRP A 445 2.07 4.54 -32.71
C TRP A 445 0.75 3.78 -32.44
N GLU A 446 0.79 2.78 -31.57
CA GLU A 446 -0.34 1.93 -31.17
C GLU A 446 -1.35 2.68 -30.27
N CYS A 447 -0.89 3.66 -29.49
CA CYS A 447 -1.75 4.55 -28.70
C CYS A 447 -2.50 5.54 -29.61
N GLU A 448 -1.90 5.92 -30.73
CA GLU A 448 -2.49 6.82 -31.72
C GLU A 448 -3.59 6.11 -32.54
N GLU A 449 -3.42 4.82 -32.83
CA GLU A 449 -4.45 4.01 -33.49
C GLU A 449 -5.65 3.74 -32.57
N LYS A 450 -5.40 3.42 -31.29
CA LYS A 450 -6.45 3.28 -30.26
C LYS A 450 -7.21 4.60 -30.04
N ARG A 451 -6.51 5.74 -30.04
CA ARG A 451 -7.12 7.09 -29.99
C ARG A 451 -8.05 7.31 -31.19
N ARG A 452 -7.59 7.03 -32.41
CA ARG A 452 -8.39 7.20 -33.63
C ARG A 452 -9.66 6.34 -33.62
N ARG A 453 -9.57 5.09 -33.16
CA ARG A 453 -10.76 4.21 -33.04
C ARG A 453 -11.77 4.75 -32.02
N LEU A 454 -11.31 5.33 -30.91
CA LEU A 454 -12.17 5.95 -29.90
C LEU A 454 -12.83 7.23 -30.41
N GLU A 455 -12.09 8.08 -31.13
CA GLU A 455 -12.64 9.30 -31.75
C GLU A 455 -13.63 8.98 -32.88
N GLN A 456 -13.38 7.93 -33.67
CA GLN A 456 -14.32 7.42 -34.68
C GLN A 456 -15.60 6.84 -34.05
N ALA A 457 -15.52 6.33 -32.82
CA ALA A 457 -16.67 5.89 -32.03
C ALA A 457 -17.40 7.04 -31.29
N GLY A 458 -17.05 8.30 -31.57
CA GLY A 458 -17.71 9.48 -31.00
C GLY A 458 -17.24 9.87 -29.60
N VAL A 459 -16.13 9.30 -29.11
CA VAL A 459 -15.54 9.62 -27.80
C VAL A 459 -14.58 10.81 -27.93
N ARG A 460 -14.81 11.89 -27.18
CA ARG A 460 -13.92 13.07 -27.16
C ARG A 460 -12.69 12.80 -26.29
N VAL A 461 -11.50 12.68 -26.90
CA VAL A 461 -10.22 12.48 -26.20
C VAL A 461 -9.52 13.83 -26.01
N VAL A 462 -9.05 14.16 -24.80
CA VAL A 462 -8.35 15.42 -24.48
C VAL A 462 -6.93 15.11 -24.00
N ARG A 463 -5.91 15.76 -24.57
CA ARG A 463 -4.51 15.67 -24.10
C ARG A 463 -4.33 16.52 -22.84
N ARG A 464 -3.84 15.93 -21.75
CA ARG A 464 -3.32 16.65 -20.56
C ARG A 464 -1.81 16.46 -20.49
N ALA A 465 -1.07 17.56 -20.38
CA ALA A 465 0.36 17.52 -20.05
C ALA A 465 0.52 17.32 -18.55
N GLY A 466 1.35 16.35 -18.14
CA GLY A 466 1.56 15.98 -16.75
C GLY A 466 0.53 14.95 -16.26
N SER A 467 1.02 13.78 -15.85
CA SER A 467 0.22 12.78 -15.15
C SER A 467 -0.24 13.38 -13.83
N SER A 468 -1.55 13.38 -13.56
CA SER A 468 -2.02 13.80 -12.25
C SER A 468 -1.64 12.73 -11.22
N PRO A 469 -1.32 13.08 -9.97
CA PRO A 469 -1.10 12.11 -8.89
C PRO A 469 -2.27 11.13 -8.68
N LEU A 470 -3.48 11.52 -9.10
CA LEU A 470 -4.68 10.66 -9.15
C LEU A 470 -4.50 9.47 -10.10
N ASP A 471 -3.83 9.66 -11.24
CA ASP A 471 -3.58 8.60 -12.21
C ASP A 471 -2.42 7.68 -11.78
N VAL A 472 -1.45 8.22 -11.03
CA VAL A 472 -0.37 7.45 -10.39
C VAL A 472 -0.89 6.67 -9.18
N ALA A 473 -1.73 7.27 -8.33
CA ALA A 473 -2.39 6.59 -7.20
C ALA A 473 -3.37 5.51 -7.68
N ARG A 474 -4.05 5.74 -8.80
CA ARG A 474 -4.88 4.73 -9.47
C ARG A 474 -4.04 3.55 -9.96
N ASN A 475 -2.86 3.80 -10.55
CA ASN A 475 -1.96 2.73 -11.01
C ASN A 475 -1.26 2.01 -9.84
N ALA A 476 -0.95 2.72 -8.74
CA ALA A 476 -0.40 2.13 -7.53
C ALA A 476 -1.40 1.19 -6.84
N MET A 477 -2.70 1.53 -6.82
CA MET A 477 -3.76 0.65 -6.32
C MET A 477 -4.09 -0.55 -7.25
N ILE A 478 -3.59 -0.52 -8.49
CA ILE A 478 -3.64 -1.65 -9.44
C ILE A 478 -2.41 -2.57 -9.28
N SER A 479 -1.36 -2.12 -8.59
CA SER A 479 -0.04 -2.76 -8.54
C SER A 479 0.34 -3.40 -7.20
N ASP A 480 -0.58 -3.55 -6.24
CA ASP A 480 -0.31 -4.27 -4.97
C ASP A 480 -0.23 -5.82 -5.16
N SER A 481 0.36 -6.27 -6.26
CA SER A 481 0.91 -7.62 -6.42
C SER A 481 2.41 -7.58 -6.16
N PRO A 482 2.93 -8.37 -5.20
CA PRO A 482 4.36 -8.40 -4.88
C PRO A 482 5.15 -9.14 -5.97
N HIS A 483 5.57 -8.45 -7.03
CA HIS A 483 6.60 -8.96 -7.96
C HIS A 483 7.50 -7.81 -8.45
N ASP A 484 8.76 -7.86 -8.01
CA ASP A 484 9.99 -7.63 -8.79
C ASP A 484 11.08 -6.92 -7.96
N GLY A 485 12.17 -7.65 -7.72
CA GLY A 485 13.48 -7.11 -7.35
C GLY A 485 14.17 -6.38 -8.51
N PRO A 486 15.31 -5.71 -8.25
CA PRO A 486 15.84 -4.65 -9.09
C PRO A 486 16.53 -5.15 -10.36
N ARG A 487 16.18 -4.57 -11.52
CA ARG A 487 16.93 -4.66 -12.77
C ARG A 487 18.12 -3.68 -12.73
N ALA A 488 19.32 -4.22 -12.98
CA ALA A 488 20.54 -3.44 -13.20
C ALA A 488 20.55 -2.79 -14.60
N THR A 489 21.18 -1.62 -14.71
CA THR A 489 21.30 -0.77 -15.90
C THR A 489 22.42 -1.21 -16.85
N HIS A 490 22.08 -1.42 -18.12
CA HIS A 490 22.98 -1.26 -19.27
C HIS A 490 22.20 -0.61 -20.44
N PRO A 491 22.87 0.11 -21.37
CA PRO A 491 22.25 1.13 -22.24
C PRO A 491 21.29 0.53 -23.29
N PRO A 492 20.41 1.36 -23.90
CA PRO A 492 19.26 0.85 -24.64
C PRO A 492 19.68 0.23 -25.98
N THR A 493 19.63 -1.08 -26.06
CA THR A 493 19.45 -1.79 -27.33
C THR A 493 18.02 -2.32 -27.38
N ALA A 494 17.32 -1.95 -28.45
CA ALA A 494 15.92 -2.25 -28.71
C ALA A 494 15.63 -3.77 -28.59
N GLN A 495 14.93 -4.18 -27.54
CA GLN A 495 13.97 -5.30 -27.45
C GLN A 495 13.68 -5.58 -25.97
N GLY A 496 12.46 -5.28 -25.52
CA GLY A 496 12.09 -5.44 -24.11
C GLY A 496 10.59 -5.31 -23.86
N GLN A 497 9.76 -6.04 -24.61
CA GLN A 497 8.44 -6.43 -24.09
C GLN A 497 8.70 -7.24 -22.81
N LYS A 498 8.22 -6.79 -21.64
CA LYS A 498 8.05 -7.68 -20.48
C LYS A 498 7.08 -8.78 -20.94
N LEU A 499 7.59 -10.00 -21.15
CA LEU A 499 6.77 -11.16 -21.45
C LEU A 499 5.71 -11.32 -20.33
N PRO A 500 4.46 -11.69 -20.64
CA PRO A 500 3.45 -11.97 -19.62
C PRO A 500 3.96 -13.07 -18.68
N MET A 501 3.60 -12.98 -17.39
CA MET A 501 3.87 -14.06 -16.44
C MET A 501 3.39 -15.39 -17.01
N SER A 502 4.18 -16.45 -16.81
CA SER A 502 3.98 -17.72 -17.47
C SER A 502 2.67 -18.39 -17.07
N SER A 503 1.62 -18.25 -17.90
CA SER A 503 0.38 -19.02 -17.74
C SER A 503 0.60 -20.52 -17.98
N LEU A 504 -0.07 -21.36 -17.19
CA LEU A 504 -0.23 -22.79 -17.48
C LEU A 504 -1.13 -22.98 -18.71
N PRO A 505 -0.93 -24.01 -19.54
CA PRO A 505 -1.82 -24.29 -20.68
C PRO A 505 -3.29 -24.40 -20.26
N GLU A 506 -3.54 -24.98 -19.08
CA GLU A 506 -4.87 -25.09 -18.48
C GLU A 506 -5.53 -23.72 -18.27
N GLN A 507 -4.77 -22.72 -17.81
CA GLN A 507 -5.30 -21.36 -17.58
C GLN A 507 -5.71 -20.71 -18.90
N ASP A 508 -4.94 -20.90 -19.98
CA ASP A 508 -5.28 -20.40 -21.31
C ASP A 508 -6.59 -21.06 -21.82
N GLU A 509 -6.78 -22.36 -21.57
CA GLU A 509 -8.01 -23.08 -21.93
C GLU A 509 -9.24 -22.54 -21.15
N VAL A 510 -9.10 -22.27 -19.84
CA VAL A 510 -10.19 -21.69 -19.02
C VAL A 510 -10.49 -20.25 -19.40
N LEU A 511 -9.48 -19.42 -19.67
CA LEU A 511 -9.67 -18.05 -20.17
C LEU A 511 -10.42 -18.03 -21.49
N GLY A 512 -10.17 -19.02 -22.36
CA GLY A 512 -10.92 -19.20 -23.59
C GLY A 512 -12.40 -19.53 -23.38
N LEU A 513 -12.77 -20.24 -22.30
CA LEU A 513 -14.19 -20.42 -21.93
C LEU A 513 -14.78 -19.16 -21.28
N LEU A 514 -14.02 -18.49 -20.42
CA LEU A 514 -14.46 -17.26 -19.78
C LEU A 514 -14.81 -16.18 -20.83
N ALA A 515 -13.98 -16.03 -21.86
CA ALA A 515 -14.23 -15.10 -22.96
C ALA A 515 -15.59 -15.30 -23.65
N ASP A 516 -16.03 -16.55 -23.83
CA ASP A 516 -17.36 -16.86 -24.39
C ASP A 516 -18.52 -16.48 -23.46
N LEU A 517 -18.25 -16.36 -22.16
CA LEU A 517 -19.21 -16.03 -21.11
C LEU A 517 -19.24 -14.53 -20.77
N ASP A 518 -18.28 -13.75 -21.26
CA ASP A 518 -18.02 -12.37 -20.80
C ASP A 518 -19.13 -11.38 -21.09
N ASP A 519 -19.87 -11.54 -22.19
CA ASP A 519 -21.04 -10.72 -22.50
C ASP A 519 -22.04 -10.71 -21.33
N PHE A 520 -22.10 -11.81 -20.57
CA PHE A 520 -22.95 -11.94 -19.39
C PHE A 520 -22.18 -11.67 -18.08
N LEU A 521 -21.05 -12.36 -17.89
CA LEU A 521 -20.35 -12.42 -16.61
C LEU A 521 -19.49 -11.19 -16.33
N ALA A 522 -18.82 -10.61 -17.33
CA ALA A 522 -17.90 -9.49 -17.09
C ALA A 522 -18.54 -8.27 -16.39
N PRO A 523 -19.78 -7.85 -16.70
CA PRO A 523 -20.43 -6.74 -16.00
C PRO A 523 -21.14 -7.12 -14.69
N ARG A 524 -21.25 -8.41 -14.33
CA ARG A 524 -22.10 -8.89 -13.23
C ARG A 524 -21.36 -9.69 -12.16
N ALA A 525 -20.37 -10.49 -12.56
CA ALA A 525 -19.70 -11.45 -11.71
C ALA A 525 -18.38 -10.89 -11.17
N LEU A 526 -18.14 -11.12 -9.88
CA LEU A 526 -16.95 -10.68 -9.17
C LEU A 526 -15.95 -11.85 -9.12
N LEU A 527 -14.65 -11.57 -9.25
CA LEU A 527 -13.61 -12.54 -8.93
C LEU A 527 -13.76 -13.00 -7.47
N PHE A 528 -13.64 -14.30 -7.26
CA PHE A 528 -13.80 -14.91 -5.94
C PHE A 528 -12.69 -15.92 -5.67
N TRP A 529 -12.55 -16.37 -4.42
CA TRP A 529 -11.59 -17.41 -4.02
C TRP A 529 -10.17 -17.26 -4.61
N GLY A 530 -9.67 -18.30 -5.30
CA GLY A 530 -8.30 -18.39 -5.80
C GLY A 530 -8.00 -17.33 -6.84
N ASN A 531 -8.99 -16.94 -7.65
CA ASN A 531 -8.79 -15.92 -8.69
C ASN A 531 -8.83 -14.50 -8.14
N LEU A 532 -9.58 -14.25 -7.05
CA LEU A 532 -9.44 -12.99 -6.31
C LEU A 532 -8.07 -12.90 -5.66
N LEU A 533 -7.60 -13.99 -5.05
CA LEU A 533 -6.28 -14.07 -4.43
C LEU A 533 -5.17 -13.90 -5.47
N GLY A 534 -5.33 -14.54 -6.63
CA GLY A 534 -4.48 -14.42 -7.80
C GLY A 534 -4.41 -12.99 -8.32
N ALA A 535 -5.56 -12.34 -8.53
CA ALA A 535 -5.60 -10.96 -9.01
C ALA A 535 -4.85 -10.00 -8.06
N VAL A 536 -4.99 -10.22 -6.75
CA VAL A 536 -4.31 -9.41 -5.73
C VAL A 536 -2.81 -9.72 -5.67
N ARG A 537 -2.39 -10.99 -5.68
CA ARG A 537 -0.99 -11.38 -5.43
C ARG A 537 -0.12 -11.50 -6.69
N HIS A 538 -0.74 -11.76 -7.82
CA HIS A 538 -0.09 -12.15 -9.06
C HIS A 538 -0.61 -11.36 -10.27
N GLY A 539 -1.57 -10.44 -10.11
CA GLY A 539 -2.17 -9.72 -11.24
C GLY A 539 -2.92 -10.61 -12.25
N GLY A 540 -3.21 -11.86 -11.87
CA GLY A 540 -3.69 -12.93 -12.76
C GLY A 540 -3.98 -14.20 -11.97
N PHE A 541 -3.78 -15.37 -12.55
CA PHE A 541 -3.91 -16.63 -11.82
C PHE A 541 -2.85 -16.78 -10.74
N ILE A 542 -3.15 -17.56 -9.70
CA ILE A 542 -2.11 -18.14 -8.88
C ILE A 542 -1.33 -19.13 -9.77
N PRO A 543 0.01 -19.11 -9.81
CA PRO A 543 0.79 -19.82 -10.83
C PRO A 543 0.59 -21.35 -10.92
N TRP A 544 0.09 -21.99 -9.86
CA TRP A 544 -0.22 -23.42 -9.83
C TRP A 544 -1.71 -23.75 -9.92
N ASP A 545 -2.58 -22.75 -9.87
CA ASP A 545 -4.04 -22.89 -9.84
C ASP A 545 -4.59 -22.81 -11.27
N ASP A 546 -5.54 -23.67 -11.59
CA ASP A 546 -6.05 -23.88 -12.94
C ASP A 546 -7.56 -23.62 -13.07
N ASP A 547 -8.31 -23.53 -11.96
CA ASP A 547 -9.75 -23.23 -11.94
C ASP A 547 -10.09 -21.73 -11.89
N LEU A 548 -11.32 -21.38 -12.29
CA LEU A 548 -11.86 -20.02 -12.26
C LEU A 548 -13.13 -19.93 -11.42
N ASP A 549 -13.04 -19.18 -10.33
CA ASP A 549 -14.07 -18.93 -9.33
C ASP A 549 -14.64 -17.51 -9.46
N LEU A 550 -15.96 -17.43 -9.63
CA LEU A 550 -16.70 -16.18 -9.75
C LEU A 550 -17.86 -16.13 -8.76
N LEU A 551 -18.18 -14.94 -8.25
CA LEU A 551 -19.29 -14.67 -7.34
C LEU A 551 -20.38 -13.88 -8.08
N LEU A 552 -21.63 -14.34 -8.04
CA LEU A 552 -22.76 -13.77 -8.80
C LEU A 552 -24.03 -13.69 -7.93
N PRO A 553 -24.89 -12.65 -8.07
CA PRO A 553 -26.19 -12.63 -7.41
C PRO A 553 -27.02 -13.87 -7.75
N ARG A 554 -27.70 -14.47 -6.76
CA ARG A 554 -28.56 -15.65 -7.00
C ARG A 554 -29.70 -15.33 -7.96
N ASP A 555 -30.21 -14.11 -7.95
CA ASP A 555 -31.30 -13.67 -8.82
C ASP A 555 -30.91 -13.65 -10.31
N ASP A 556 -29.61 -13.56 -10.62
CA ASP A 556 -29.09 -13.56 -12.00
C ASP A 556 -28.89 -14.98 -12.57
N VAL A 557 -28.98 -16.02 -11.73
CA VAL A 557 -28.72 -17.41 -12.13
C VAL A 557 -29.65 -17.91 -13.25
N PRO A 558 -30.97 -17.67 -13.24
CA PRO A 558 -31.84 -18.11 -14.34
C PRO A 558 -31.48 -17.48 -15.68
N GLU A 559 -31.05 -16.22 -15.68
CA GLU A 559 -30.61 -15.52 -16.90
C GLU A 559 -29.26 -16.07 -17.40
N LEU A 560 -28.34 -16.40 -16.47
CA LEU A 560 -27.09 -17.08 -16.80
C LEU A 560 -27.33 -18.45 -17.44
N GLU A 561 -28.22 -19.27 -16.87
CA GLU A 561 -28.57 -20.59 -17.39
C GLU A 561 -29.15 -20.50 -18.81
N ALA A 562 -30.05 -19.53 -19.05
CA ALA A 562 -30.60 -19.27 -20.38
C ALA A 562 -29.54 -18.77 -21.37
N PHE A 563 -28.65 -17.87 -20.94
CA PHE A 563 -27.54 -17.36 -21.73
C PHE A 563 -26.58 -18.48 -22.16
N CYS A 564 -26.24 -19.38 -21.24
CA CYS A 564 -25.39 -20.54 -21.51
C CYS A 564 -26.05 -21.51 -22.48
N ALA A 565 -27.33 -21.84 -22.27
CA ALA A 565 -28.08 -22.73 -23.14
C ALA A 565 -28.13 -22.22 -24.59
N ALA A 566 -28.31 -20.90 -24.79
CA ALA A 566 -28.31 -20.28 -26.11
C ALA A 566 -26.95 -20.37 -26.85
N ARG A 567 -25.85 -20.59 -26.11
CA ARG A 567 -24.48 -20.70 -26.63
C ARG A 567 -23.95 -22.13 -26.63
N GLY A 568 -24.79 -23.12 -26.28
CA GLY A 568 -24.37 -24.52 -26.18
C GLY A 568 -23.41 -24.79 -25.01
N ILE A 569 -23.36 -23.92 -24.01
CA ILE A 569 -22.58 -24.11 -22.78
C ILE A 569 -23.46 -24.84 -21.77
N ALA A 570 -22.98 -25.95 -21.24
CA ALA A 570 -23.69 -26.72 -20.23
C ALA A 570 -23.49 -26.12 -18.83
N VAL A 571 -24.54 -26.16 -18.02
CA VAL A 571 -24.53 -25.71 -16.62
C VAL A 571 -24.98 -26.87 -15.75
N ILE A 572 -24.22 -27.17 -14.70
CA ILE A 572 -24.63 -28.12 -13.67
C ILE A 572 -24.55 -27.49 -12.29
N ARG A 573 -25.54 -27.81 -11.44
CA ARG A 573 -25.55 -27.43 -10.03
C ARG A 573 -24.70 -28.43 -9.26
N HIS A 574 -23.53 -27.99 -8.84
CA HIS A 574 -22.61 -28.83 -8.10
C HIS A 574 -23.14 -29.11 -6.67
N PRO A 575 -22.94 -30.32 -6.11
CA PRO A 575 -23.35 -30.63 -4.73
C PRO A 575 -22.77 -29.67 -3.68
N GLY A 576 -21.65 -29.00 -4.00
CA GLY A 576 -21.03 -27.96 -3.18
C GLY A 576 -21.73 -26.60 -3.20
N HIS A 577 -22.93 -26.47 -3.77
CA HIS A 577 -23.76 -25.24 -3.82
C HIS A 577 -23.28 -24.12 -4.77
N PHE A 578 -22.54 -24.46 -5.82
CA PHE A 578 -22.17 -23.55 -6.91
C PHE A 578 -22.58 -24.12 -8.27
N LEU A 579 -22.49 -23.32 -9.33
CA LEU A 579 -22.72 -23.73 -10.70
C LEU A 579 -21.37 -24.03 -11.35
N LYS A 580 -21.30 -25.11 -12.13
CA LYS A 580 -20.14 -25.41 -12.98
C LYS A 580 -20.58 -25.28 -14.43
N LEU A 581 -19.94 -24.37 -15.16
CA LEU A 581 -20.20 -24.02 -16.55
C LEU A 581 -19.10 -24.63 -17.41
N TYR A 582 -19.45 -25.36 -18.47
CA TYR A 582 -18.45 -26.06 -19.29
C TYR A 582 -18.95 -26.30 -20.72
N ARG A 583 -18.02 -26.57 -21.64
CA ARG A 583 -18.37 -26.97 -23.02
C ARG A 583 -18.66 -28.47 -23.09
N PRO A 584 -19.80 -28.92 -23.65
CA PRO A 584 -20.13 -30.34 -23.76
C PRO A 584 -19.15 -31.16 -24.64
N ASP A 585 -18.48 -30.52 -25.59
CA ASP A 585 -17.43 -31.10 -26.44
C ASP A 585 -16.03 -31.02 -25.82
N GLY A 586 -15.93 -30.56 -24.56
CA GLY A 586 -14.69 -30.49 -23.80
C GLY A 586 -14.07 -31.86 -23.47
N THR A 587 -12.86 -31.81 -22.90
CA THR A 587 -12.13 -33.01 -22.49
C THR A 587 -12.80 -33.62 -21.26
N ALA A 588 -13.00 -34.94 -21.25
CA ALA A 588 -13.55 -35.62 -20.06
C ALA A 588 -12.55 -35.53 -18.90
N CYS A 589 -12.94 -34.91 -17.79
CA CYS A 589 -12.10 -34.86 -16.59
C CYS A 589 -11.95 -36.26 -15.98
N ARG A 590 -13.09 -36.94 -15.79
CA ARG A 590 -13.20 -38.33 -15.34
C ARG A 590 -14.40 -39.03 -15.98
N PRO A 591 -14.39 -40.37 -16.11
CA PRO A 591 -15.50 -41.11 -16.73
C PRO A 591 -16.83 -41.03 -15.97
N ASP A 592 -16.79 -40.83 -14.66
CA ASP A 592 -17.96 -40.83 -13.78
C ASP A 592 -18.52 -39.43 -13.49
N LEU A 593 -17.85 -38.38 -13.97
CA LEU A 593 -18.29 -37.00 -13.76
C LEU A 593 -19.14 -36.52 -14.94
N PRO A 594 -20.23 -35.77 -14.67
CA PRO A 594 -21.10 -35.28 -15.73
C PRO A 594 -20.55 -34.03 -16.45
N TRP A 595 -19.50 -33.38 -15.93
CA TRP A 595 -18.87 -32.20 -16.52
C TRP A 595 -17.54 -32.51 -17.21
N ARG A 596 -17.08 -31.55 -18.03
CA ARG A 596 -15.88 -31.64 -18.87
C ARG A 596 -15.02 -30.39 -18.70
N TRP A 597 -13.76 -30.51 -19.07
CA TRP A 597 -12.76 -29.44 -19.06
C TRP A 597 -12.72 -28.70 -20.41
N PRO A 598 -12.52 -27.37 -20.45
CA PRO A 598 -12.41 -26.43 -19.32
C PRO A 598 -13.76 -26.10 -18.68
N PHE A 599 -13.73 -25.62 -17.44
CA PHE A 599 -14.92 -25.16 -16.72
C PHE A 599 -14.70 -23.88 -15.91
N VAL A 600 -15.80 -23.19 -15.61
CA VAL A 600 -15.88 -22.02 -14.73
C VAL A 600 -16.86 -22.30 -13.59
N ASP A 601 -16.45 -22.00 -12.35
CA ASP A 601 -17.27 -22.16 -11.15
C ASP A 601 -17.88 -20.82 -10.74
N VAL A 602 -19.20 -20.77 -10.67
CA VAL A 602 -19.98 -19.58 -10.31
C VAL A 602 -20.72 -19.84 -9.00
N PHE A 603 -20.37 -19.08 -7.97
CA PHE A 603 -20.92 -19.13 -6.62
C PHE A 603 -22.08 -18.13 -6.50
N PRO A 604 -23.33 -18.60 -6.39
CA PRO A 604 -24.47 -17.70 -6.24
C PRO A 604 -24.60 -17.22 -4.80
N TYR A 605 -24.78 -15.92 -4.61
CA TYR A 605 -24.98 -15.33 -3.28
C TYR A 605 -26.35 -14.69 -3.09
N ASP A 606 -26.77 -14.62 -1.83
CA ASP A 606 -27.97 -13.91 -1.37
C ASP A 606 -27.60 -12.68 -0.53
N LEU A 607 -28.48 -11.68 -0.53
CA LEU A 607 -28.39 -10.53 0.36
C LEU A 607 -29.32 -10.74 1.56
N ALA A 608 -28.75 -10.87 2.76
CA ALA A 608 -29.54 -11.05 3.97
C ALA A 608 -28.85 -10.41 5.19
N GLY A 609 -29.59 -9.59 5.94
CA GLY A 609 -29.10 -9.01 7.20
C GLY A 609 -27.90 -8.06 7.06
N GLY A 610 -27.71 -7.41 5.91
CA GLY A 610 -26.54 -6.57 5.65
C GLY A 610 -25.29 -7.35 5.24
N GLU A 611 -25.44 -8.65 4.96
CA GLU A 611 -24.37 -9.55 4.52
C GLU A 611 -24.69 -10.15 3.15
N ILE A 612 -23.64 -10.43 2.41
CA ILE A 612 -23.60 -11.36 1.28
C ILE A 612 -23.43 -12.76 1.87
N GLN A 613 -24.32 -13.67 1.52
CA GLN A 613 -24.30 -15.06 1.97
C GLN A 613 -24.14 -15.98 0.77
N THR A 614 -23.05 -16.76 0.75
CA THR A 614 -22.83 -17.81 -0.25
C THR A 614 -22.53 -19.13 0.44
N ARG A 615 -22.86 -20.26 -0.19
CA ARG A 615 -22.63 -21.60 0.38
C ARG A 615 -21.52 -22.30 -0.38
N PHE A 616 -20.69 -23.00 0.38
CA PHE A 616 -19.70 -23.90 -0.17
C PHE A 616 -19.61 -25.13 0.71
N MET A 617 -19.97 -26.29 0.15
CA MET A 617 -20.07 -27.55 0.89
C MET A 617 -20.98 -27.39 2.13
N ASP A 618 -20.50 -27.74 3.32
CA ASP A 618 -21.20 -27.64 4.59
C ASP A 618 -21.13 -26.23 5.22
N ARG A 619 -20.45 -25.27 4.59
CA ARG A 619 -20.19 -23.94 5.13
C ARG A 619 -21.05 -22.87 4.48
N THR A 620 -21.52 -21.92 5.30
CA THR A 620 -22.09 -20.66 4.84
C THR A 620 -21.07 -19.55 5.05
N ILE A 621 -20.61 -18.96 3.96
CA ILE A 621 -19.70 -17.82 3.95
C ILE A 621 -20.55 -16.57 4.05
N ARG A 622 -20.21 -15.70 5.01
CA ARG A 622 -20.90 -14.45 5.28
C ARG A 622 -19.90 -13.31 5.18
N LEU A 623 -20.14 -12.40 4.25
CA LEU A 623 -19.29 -11.25 4.00
C LEU A 623 -20.13 -9.99 4.17
N PRO A 624 -19.69 -8.99 4.96
CA PRO A 624 -20.42 -7.73 5.06
C PRO A 624 -20.62 -7.11 3.68
N VAL A 625 -21.84 -6.65 3.38
CA VAL A 625 -22.17 -6.02 2.08
C VAL A 625 -21.16 -4.94 1.70
N PRO A 626 -20.72 -4.02 2.60
CA PRO A 626 -19.75 -2.99 2.23
C PRO A 626 -18.36 -3.50 1.83
N GLN A 627 -18.00 -4.74 2.17
CA GLN A 627 -16.73 -5.35 1.74
C GLN A 627 -16.82 -5.94 0.33
N VAL A 628 -18.03 -6.27 -0.13
CA VAL A 628 -18.26 -6.93 -1.42
C VAL A 628 -18.84 -5.96 -2.45
N LEU A 629 -19.77 -5.12 -2.02
CA LEU A 629 -20.53 -4.20 -2.87
C LEU A 629 -20.35 -2.73 -2.42
N PRO A 630 -20.36 -1.78 -3.38
CA PRO A 630 -20.38 -2.01 -4.82
C PRO A 630 -19.06 -2.61 -5.33
N PRO A 631 -19.08 -3.43 -6.40
CA PRO A 631 -17.86 -4.04 -6.90
C PRO A 631 -16.89 -2.99 -7.45
N ARG A 632 -15.59 -3.30 -7.39
CA ARG A 632 -14.52 -2.45 -7.95
C ARG A 632 -13.88 -3.12 -9.17
N PRO A 633 -13.32 -2.36 -10.12
CA PRO A 633 -12.52 -2.93 -11.18
C PRO A 633 -11.14 -3.41 -10.68
N ILE A 634 -10.63 -4.51 -11.24
CA ILE A 634 -9.28 -5.04 -11.04
C ILE A 634 -8.73 -5.63 -12.34
N LEU A 635 -7.41 -5.58 -12.55
CA LEU A 635 -6.79 -6.32 -13.65
C LEU A 635 -6.63 -7.79 -13.26
N PHE A 636 -7.01 -8.68 -14.17
CA PHE A 636 -6.78 -10.12 -14.08
C PHE A 636 -6.40 -10.62 -15.46
N GLU A 637 -5.17 -11.13 -15.60
CA GLU A 637 -4.61 -11.56 -16.89
C GLU A 637 -4.64 -10.45 -17.95
N GLY A 638 -4.39 -9.20 -17.53
CA GLY A 638 -4.43 -8.03 -18.38
C GLY A 638 -5.83 -7.57 -18.83
N VAL A 639 -6.90 -8.24 -18.38
CA VAL A 639 -8.30 -7.89 -18.67
C VAL A 639 -8.95 -7.29 -17.43
N LEU A 640 -9.76 -6.24 -17.62
CA LEU A 640 -10.50 -5.62 -16.52
C LEU A 640 -11.66 -6.52 -16.07
N ARG A 641 -11.71 -6.83 -14.78
CA ARG A 641 -12.74 -7.65 -14.13
C ARG A 641 -13.32 -6.93 -12.92
N LEU A 642 -14.48 -7.39 -12.44
CA LEU A 642 -15.02 -6.95 -11.17
C LEU A 642 -14.43 -7.76 -10.02
N ALA A 643 -14.17 -7.11 -8.90
CA ALA A 643 -13.78 -7.70 -7.63
C ALA A 643 -14.64 -7.10 -6.51
N PRO A 644 -14.67 -7.74 -5.33
CA PRO A 644 -15.25 -7.15 -4.12
C PRO A 644 -14.77 -5.72 -3.87
N ALA A 645 -15.64 -4.87 -3.31
CA ALA A 645 -15.33 -3.47 -2.94
C ALA A 645 -14.01 -3.35 -2.16
N CYS A 646 -13.80 -4.27 -1.21
CA CYS A 646 -12.61 -4.38 -0.37
C CYS A 646 -12.02 -5.80 -0.47
N PRO A 647 -11.17 -6.09 -1.48
CA PRO A 647 -10.63 -7.42 -1.72
C PRO A 647 -9.84 -8.00 -0.53
N LEU A 648 -9.04 -7.17 0.15
CA LEU A 648 -8.15 -7.64 1.21
C LEU A 648 -8.93 -8.15 2.45
N PRO A 649 -9.94 -7.42 2.98
CA PRO A 649 -10.83 -7.97 4.00
C PRO A 649 -11.55 -9.26 3.58
N VAL A 650 -12.00 -9.35 2.33
CA VAL A 650 -12.65 -10.58 1.83
C VAL A 650 -11.67 -11.74 1.81
N LEU A 651 -10.45 -11.54 1.31
CA LEU A 651 -9.41 -12.57 1.32
C LEU A 651 -9.01 -12.97 2.74
N SER A 652 -8.94 -12.02 3.67
CA SER A 652 -8.68 -12.33 5.08
C SER A 652 -9.81 -13.15 5.71
N ALA A 653 -11.07 -12.89 5.35
CA ALA A 653 -12.20 -13.70 5.80
C ALA A 653 -12.18 -15.12 5.20
N LEU A 654 -11.72 -15.28 3.96
CA LEU A 654 -11.68 -16.57 3.26
C LEU A 654 -10.48 -17.45 3.67
N TYR A 655 -9.32 -16.84 3.88
CA TYR A 655 -8.04 -17.56 4.06
C TYR A 655 -7.34 -17.29 5.40
N GLY A 656 -7.74 -16.25 6.14
CA GLY A 656 -7.03 -15.78 7.33
C GLY A 656 -5.77 -15.01 6.94
N ASP A 657 -4.61 -15.66 7.06
CA ASP A 657 -3.36 -15.17 6.50
C ASP A 657 -3.25 -15.60 5.03
N TYR A 658 -3.48 -14.64 4.13
CA TYR A 658 -3.40 -14.83 2.69
C TYR A 658 -2.03 -14.41 2.11
N GLN A 659 -1.10 -13.93 2.93
CA GLN A 659 0.22 -13.48 2.48
C GLN A 659 1.21 -14.64 2.37
N THR A 660 1.00 -15.72 3.13
CA THR A 660 1.78 -16.95 3.00
C THR A 660 1.38 -17.76 1.76
N TYR A 661 2.33 -18.54 1.22
CA TYR A 661 2.05 -19.44 0.10
C TYR A 661 1.57 -20.79 0.63
N ARG A 662 0.37 -21.19 0.23
CA ARG A 662 -0.14 -22.55 0.42
C ARG A 662 -0.51 -23.13 -0.93
N VAL A 663 0.21 -24.17 -1.34
CA VAL A 663 0.01 -24.82 -2.63
C VAL A 663 -1.16 -25.80 -2.51
N LYS A 664 -2.18 -25.58 -3.35
CA LYS A 664 -3.30 -26.51 -3.56
C LYS A 664 -2.78 -27.65 -4.44
N THR A 665 -2.87 -28.88 -3.94
CA THR A 665 -2.35 -30.07 -4.62
C THR A 665 -3.49 -30.83 -5.31
N TYR A 666 -4.12 -30.16 -6.27
CA TYR A 666 -5.24 -30.68 -7.05
C TYR A 666 -5.10 -30.26 -8.52
N ASP A 667 -5.54 -31.13 -9.43
CA ASP A 667 -5.52 -30.94 -10.88
C ASP A 667 -6.99 -30.96 -11.36
N HIS A 668 -7.51 -29.80 -11.76
CA HIS A 668 -8.92 -29.66 -12.13
C HIS A 668 -9.20 -30.17 -13.54
N ARG A 669 -8.19 -30.18 -14.41
CA ARG A 669 -8.30 -30.78 -15.75
C ARG A 669 -8.64 -32.27 -15.67
N HIS A 670 -8.07 -32.98 -14.69
CA HIS A 670 -8.29 -34.42 -14.51
C HIS A 670 -9.09 -34.78 -13.25
N GLU A 671 -9.57 -33.79 -12.49
CA GLU A 671 -10.35 -33.96 -11.25
C GLU A 671 -9.72 -34.99 -10.28
N ARG A 672 -8.43 -34.78 -9.97
CA ARG A 672 -7.65 -35.66 -9.10
C ARG A 672 -6.71 -34.91 -8.18
N ALA A 673 -6.42 -35.50 -7.01
CA ALA A 673 -5.31 -35.05 -6.17
C ALA A 673 -3.97 -35.36 -6.85
N VAL A 674 -3.01 -34.46 -6.70
CA VAL A 674 -1.65 -34.59 -7.21
C VAL A 674 -0.63 -34.40 -6.09
N THR A 675 0.62 -34.80 -6.30
CA THR A 675 1.69 -34.54 -5.33
C THR A 675 2.18 -33.09 -5.41
N LEU A 676 2.81 -32.60 -4.34
CA LEU A 676 3.50 -31.30 -4.37
C LEU A 676 4.62 -31.29 -5.42
N ASP A 677 5.31 -32.41 -5.59
CA ASP A 677 6.33 -32.58 -6.62
C ASP A 677 5.73 -32.37 -8.03
N GLU A 678 4.59 -32.98 -8.35
CA GLU A 678 3.92 -32.78 -9.65
C GLU A 678 3.61 -31.29 -9.93
N ILE A 679 3.14 -30.54 -8.93
CA ILE A 679 2.86 -29.10 -9.07
C ILE A 679 4.16 -28.31 -9.33
N VAL A 680 5.20 -28.55 -8.52
CA VAL A 680 6.50 -27.89 -8.66
C VAL A 680 7.09 -28.14 -10.04
N GLU A 681 7.05 -29.38 -10.51
CA GLU A 681 7.56 -29.78 -11.82
C GLU A 681 6.81 -29.08 -12.95
N ARG A 682 5.47 -29.03 -12.87
CA ARG A 682 4.63 -28.38 -13.89
C ARG A 682 4.86 -26.87 -13.96
N VAL A 683 4.91 -26.18 -12.81
CA VAL A 683 5.10 -24.73 -12.74
C VAL A 683 6.50 -24.36 -13.20
N ASN A 684 7.54 -25.01 -12.67
CA ASN A 684 8.93 -24.70 -13.03
C ASN A 684 9.21 -25.00 -14.51
N ALA A 685 8.71 -26.13 -15.04
CA ALA A 685 8.87 -26.41 -16.45
C ALA A 685 8.18 -25.37 -17.35
N THR A 686 7.03 -24.85 -16.93
CA THR A 686 6.32 -23.81 -17.69
C THR A 686 7.06 -22.47 -17.64
N TYR A 687 7.56 -22.09 -16.47
CA TYR A 687 8.37 -20.89 -16.27
C TYR A 687 9.66 -20.93 -17.12
N TRP A 688 10.48 -21.97 -16.95
CA TRP A 688 11.80 -22.06 -17.60
C TRP A 688 11.72 -22.31 -19.12
N ARG A 689 10.61 -22.83 -19.65
CA ARG A 689 10.36 -22.87 -21.10
C ARG A 689 10.21 -21.47 -21.71
N LYS A 690 9.57 -20.55 -20.98
CA LYS A 690 9.26 -19.18 -21.44
C LYS A 690 10.40 -18.21 -21.14
N VAL A 691 11.03 -18.33 -19.97
CA VAL A 691 12.15 -17.48 -19.53
C VAL A 691 13.46 -18.00 -20.12
N ARG A 692 13.84 -17.46 -21.28
CA ARG A 692 15.20 -17.61 -21.81
C ARG A 692 15.97 -16.30 -21.57
N PRO A 693 16.99 -16.28 -20.69
CA PRO A 693 17.82 -15.10 -20.49
C PRO A 693 18.43 -14.63 -21.83
N ALA A 694 18.46 -13.33 -22.06
CA ALA A 694 19.23 -12.75 -23.16
C ALA A 694 20.72 -13.00 -22.92
N SER A 695 21.43 -13.45 -23.94
CA SER A 695 22.80 -13.96 -23.81
C SER A 695 23.81 -12.84 -23.49
N ASP A 696 24.39 -12.87 -22.30
CA ASP A 696 25.70 -12.26 -22.08
C ASP A 696 26.80 -13.13 -22.69
N ARG A 697 27.80 -12.51 -23.32
CA ARG A 697 28.96 -13.22 -23.91
C ARG A 697 29.98 -13.70 -22.86
N VAL A 698 29.78 -13.40 -21.58
CA VAL A 698 30.76 -13.63 -20.51
C VAL A 698 30.43 -14.92 -19.75
N PRO A 699 31.38 -15.85 -19.52
CA PRO A 699 31.15 -17.08 -18.74
C PRO A 699 30.79 -16.81 -17.28
N SER A 700 30.19 -17.78 -16.59
CA SER A 700 29.99 -17.67 -15.14
C SER A 700 31.30 -17.79 -14.37
N ALA A 701 31.38 -17.11 -13.23
CA ALA A 701 32.52 -17.26 -12.32
C ALA A 701 32.69 -18.72 -11.86
N PHE A 702 31.59 -19.49 -11.82
CA PHE A 702 31.64 -20.91 -11.50
C PHE A 702 32.23 -21.76 -12.63
N ALA A 703 31.91 -21.45 -13.90
CA ALA A 703 32.52 -22.12 -15.04
C ALA A 703 34.05 -21.93 -15.08
N LEU A 704 34.55 -20.77 -14.65
CA LEU A 704 35.99 -20.53 -14.47
C LEU A 704 36.58 -21.51 -13.43
N THR A 705 35.98 -21.60 -12.23
CA THR A 705 36.42 -22.53 -11.18
C THR A 705 36.32 -23.99 -11.61
N ALA A 706 35.24 -24.39 -12.29
CA ALA A 706 35.03 -25.75 -12.78
C ALA A 706 36.09 -26.16 -13.82
N THR A 707 36.59 -25.23 -14.63
CA THR A 707 37.61 -25.52 -15.64
C THR A 707 38.91 -26.04 -15.02
N GLU A 708 39.31 -25.47 -13.87
CA GLU A 708 40.50 -25.93 -13.14
C GLU A 708 40.31 -27.36 -12.61
N ALA A 709 39.14 -27.66 -12.05
CA ALA A 709 38.82 -29.00 -11.56
C ALA A 709 38.74 -30.04 -12.70
N PHE A 710 38.21 -29.66 -13.87
CA PHE A 710 38.11 -30.57 -15.01
C PHE A 710 39.45 -30.99 -15.61
N ALA A 711 40.56 -30.33 -15.27
CA ALA A 711 41.90 -30.80 -15.60
C ALA A 711 42.24 -32.16 -14.97
N HIS A 712 41.54 -32.57 -13.90
CA HIS A 712 41.75 -33.84 -13.19
C HIS A 712 40.98 -35.04 -13.77
N ALA A 713 40.22 -34.84 -14.84
CA ALA A 713 39.50 -35.89 -15.57
C ALA A 713 39.68 -35.71 -17.08
N THR A 714 39.39 -36.73 -17.87
CA THR A 714 39.43 -36.68 -19.35
C THR A 714 38.07 -37.07 -19.94
N GLY A 715 37.70 -36.47 -21.07
CA GLY A 715 36.44 -36.77 -21.75
C GLY A 715 35.50 -35.55 -21.85
N ARG A 716 34.27 -35.81 -22.30
CA ARG A 716 33.26 -34.78 -22.54
C ARG A 716 32.65 -34.27 -21.25
N ILE A 717 32.25 -32.99 -21.26
CA ILE A 717 31.47 -32.36 -20.20
C ILE A 717 29.99 -32.58 -20.50
N LEU A 718 29.25 -33.04 -19.50
CA LEU A 718 27.80 -32.95 -19.48
C LEU A 718 27.39 -31.68 -18.73
N ASP A 719 26.78 -30.72 -19.43
CA ASP A 719 26.23 -29.49 -18.85
C ASP A 719 24.75 -29.70 -18.51
N LEU A 720 24.46 -29.92 -17.23
CA LEU A 720 23.13 -30.15 -16.67
C LEU A 720 22.46 -28.82 -16.30
N GLY A 721 21.31 -28.54 -16.91
CA GLY A 721 20.62 -27.25 -16.77
C GLY A 721 21.33 -26.14 -17.53
N SER A 722 21.73 -26.42 -18.78
CA SER A 722 22.57 -25.51 -19.58
C SER A 722 21.91 -24.16 -19.88
N GLY A 723 20.58 -24.05 -19.75
CA GLY A 723 19.83 -22.81 -19.91
C GLY A 723 19.98 -22.22 -21.31
N ASP A 724 20.64 -21.06 -21.40
CA ASP A 724 20.96 -20.39 -22.66
C ASP A 724 22.26 -20.91 -23.33
N GLY A 725 22.92 -21.90 -22.73
CA GLY A 725 24.16 -22.51 -23.20
C GLY A 725 25.41 -21.64 -23.01
N ARG A 726 25.35 -20.61 -22.16
CA ARG A 726 26.47 -19.68 -21.93
C ARG A 726 27.76 -20.37 -21.48
N ASP A 727 27.68 -21.21 -20.46
CA ASP A 727 28.86 -21.87 -19.90
C ASP A 727 29.35 -23.00 -20.84
N ALA A 728 28.44 -23.72 -21.50
CA ALA A 728 28.78 -24.66 -22.56
C ALA A 728 29.61 -24.01 -23.69
N ARG A 729 29.21 -22.82 -24.17
CA ARG A 729 29.99 -22.07 -25.17
C ARG A 729 31.39 -21.73 -24.67
N PHE A 730 31.52 -21.34 -23.40
CA PHE A 730 32.82 -21.06 -22.80
C PHE A 730 33.71 -22.30 -22.72
N PHE A 731 33.20 -23.44 -22.26
CA PHE A 731 33.97 -24.68 -22.22
C PHE A 731 34.42 -25.11 -23.63
N ARG A 732 33.56 -24.97 -24.64
CA ARG A 732 33.94 -25.22 -26.05
C ARG A 732 35.04 -24.28 -26.52
N SER A 733 35.02 -23.00 -26.12
CA SER A 733 36.08 -22.04 -26.45
C SER A 733 37.44 -22.40 -25.83
N ARG A 734 37.46 -23.23 -24.78
CA ARG A 734 38.67 -23.80 -24.17
C ARG A 734 39.09 -25.14 -24.78
N GLY A 735 38.46 -25.56 -25.88
CA GLY A 735 38.76 -26.82 -26.57
C GLY A 735 38.15 -28.06 -25.90
N LEU A 736 37.15 -27.89 -25.03
CA LEU A 736 36.46 -29.00 -24.37
C LEU A 736 35.21 -29.39 -25.15
N GLU A 737 34.96 -30.69 -25.29
CA GLU A 737 33.71 -31.21 -25.84
C GLU A 737 32.60 -31.14 -24.78
N VAL A 738 31.42 -30.62 -25.15
CA VAL A 738 30.30 -30.37 -24.22
C VAL A 738 28.98 -30.82 -24.84
N ASP A 739 28.28 -31.70 -24.13
CA ASP A 739 26.91 -32.10 -24.40
C ASP A 739 25.98 -31.34 -23.42
N GLU A 740 25.02 -30.59 -23.97
CA GLU A 740 24.08 -29.74 -23.23
C GLU A 740 22.77 -30.49 -22.97
N CYS A 741 22.38 -30.57 -21.70
CA CYS A 741 21.14 -31.21 -21.26
C CYS A 741 20.40 -30.28 -20.31
N ASP A 742 19.21 -29.83 -20.70
CA ASP A 742 18.36 -28.97 -19.88
C ASP A 742 17.03 -29.69 -19.59
N PRO A 743 16.61 -29.83 -18.31
CA PRO A 743 15.36 -30.52 -17.98
C PRO A 743 14.10 -29.74 -18.39
N PHE A 744 14.24 -28.46 -18.78
CA PHE A 744 13.13 -27.56 -19.10
C PHE A 744 13.08 -27.17 -20.59
N ALA A 745 14.09 -27.48 -21.42
CA ALA A 745 14.10 -27.17 -22.85
C ALA A 745 13.92 -28.43 -23.73
N GLY A 746 12.96 -28.41 -24.68
CA GLY A 746 13.01 -29.27 -25.87
C GLY A 746 13.79 -28.53 -26.97
N PRO A 747 14.72 -29.14 -27.75
CA PRO A 747 14.84 -30.53 -28.20
C PRO A 747 16.27 -31.15 -28.00
N GLY A 748 16.80 -31.12 -26.77
CA GLY A 748 18.03 -31.83 -26.36
C GLY A 748 17.74 -33.12 -25.58
N GLY A 749 18.77 -33.84 -25.15
CA GLY A 749 18.60 -34.95 -24.20
C GLY A 749 18.19 -34.43 -22.82
N ASP A 750 17.25 -35.09 -22.16
CA ASP A 750 16.76 -34.69 -20.84
C ASP A 750 17.82 -34.96 -19.74
N ALA A 751 18.20 -33.91 -19.02
CA ALA A 751 19.16 -33.94 -17.91
C ALA A 751 18.81 -34.99 -16.84
N LEU A 752 17.52 -35.29 -16.67
CA LEU A 752 17.03 -36.26 -15.71
C LEU A 752 17.10 -37.70 -16.21
N THR A 753 17.36 -37.94 -17.50
CA THR A 753 17.39 -39.29 -18.10
C THR A 753 18.67 -39.63 -18.88
N VAL A 754 19.55 -38.65 -19.14
CA VAL A 754 20.82 -38.83 -19.87
C VAL A 754 21.77 -39.86 -19.25
N ASP A 755 22.27 -40.82 -20.05
CA ASP A 755 23.21 -41.85 -19.58
C ASP A 755 24.53 -41.25 -19.07
N LEU A 756 24.68 -41.19 -17.74
CA LEU A 756 25.84 -40.59 -17.07
C LEU A 756 27.12 -41.42 -17.21
N SER A 757 27.03 -42.71 -17.58
CA SER A 757 28.20 -43.59 -17.68
C SER A 757 29.20 -43.18 -18.78
N ARG A 758 28.78 -42.28 -19.68
CA ARG A 758 29.57 -41.77 -20.80
C ARG A 758 30.41 -40.55 -20.46
N TYR A 759 30.26 -40.00 -19.25
CA TYR A 759 30.84 -38.72 -18.87
C TYR A 759 31.71 -38.85 -17.62
N CYS A 760 32.93 -38.33 -17.71
CA CYS A 760 33.84 -38.20 -16.57
C CYS A 760 33.92 -36.75 -16.04
N ARG A 761 33.14 -35.83 -16.63
CA ARG A 761 33.03 -34.44 -16.24
C ARG A 761 31.56 -34.02 -16.27
N VAL A 762 31.01 -33.63 -15.12
CA VAL A 762 29.63 -33.18 -14.98
C VAL A 762 29.62 -31.77 -14.42
N TYR A 763 28.88 -30.87 -15.05
CA TYR A 763 28.69 -29.48 -14.64
C TYR A 763 27.20 -29.22 -14.43
N GLY A 764 26.81 -28.57 -13.34
CA GLY A 764 25.43 -28.19 -13.10
C GLY A 764 25.35 -26.87 -12.35
N ARG A 765 24.96 -25.80 -13.04
CA ARG A 765 24.77 -24.47 -12.45
C ARG A 765 23.29 -24.17 -12.32
N TRP A 766 22.86 -23.79 -11.12
CA TRP A 766 21.50 -23.36 -10.82
C TRP A 766 20.40 -24.41 -11.09
N LEU A 767 20.77 -25.68 -11.14
CA LEU A 767 19.84 -26.75 -11.43
C LEU A 767 19.17 -27.33 -10.18
N LEU A 768 19.93 -27.75 -9.17
CA LEU A 768 19.39 -28.57 -8.08
C LEU A 768 18.24 -27.91 -7.29
N HIS A 769 18.27 -26.58 -7.18
CA HIS A 769 17.26 -25.84 -6.44
C HIS A 769 15.98 -25.59 -7.26
N THR A 770 15.99 -25.77 -8.58
CA THR A 770 14.79 -25.64 -9.43
C THR A 770 14.08 -26.98 -9.64
N LEU A 771 14.71 -28.09 -9.27
CA LEU A 771 14.12 -29.43 -9.33
C LEU A 771 13.19 -29.70 -8.14
N SER A 772 12.14 -30.50 -8.39
CA SER A 772 11.29 -31.04 -7.33
C SER A 772 12.09 -31.94 -6.37
N ALA A 773 11.54 -32.24 -5.19
CA ALA A 773 12.21 -33.11 -4.23
C ALA A 773 12.40 -34.52 -4.79
N ARG A 774 11.48 -34.99 -5.64
CA ARG A 774 11.60 -36.22 -6.42
C ARG A 774 12.73 -36.15 -7.45
N GLN A 775 12.68 -35.19 -8.38
CA GLN A 775 13.66 -35.05 -9.45
C GLN A 775 15.09 -34.87 -8.92
N ARG A 776 15.25 -34.06 -7.87
CA ARG A 776 16.54 -33.85 -7.21
C ARG A 776 17.10 -35.16 -6.63
N ARG A 777 16.26 -35.94 -5.96
CA ARG A 777 16.66 -37.23 -5.37
C ARG A 777 17.09 -38.22 -6.45
N ASP A 778 16.33 -38.32 -7.53
CA ASP A 778 16.63 -39.21 -8.65
C ASP A 778 17.94 -38.79 -9.35
N LEU A 779 18.14 -37.49 -9.58
CA LEU A 779 19.38 -36.97 -10.17
C LEU A 779 20.60 -37.24 -9.27
N LEU A 780 20.51 -36.96 -7.97
CA LEU A 780 21.60 -37.20 -7.02
C LEU A 780 21.93 -38.69 -6.90
N ALA A 781 20.93 -39.57 -6.90
CA ALA A 781 21.15 -41.02 -6.89
C ALA A 781 21.88 -41.51 -8.15
N ARG A 782 21.59 -40.91 -9.32
CA ARG A 782 22.30 -41.21 -10.57
C ARG A 782 23.74 -40.67 -10.53
N LEU A 783 23.94 -39.46 -10.01
CA LEU A 783 25.27 -38.87 -9.81
C LEU A 783 26.12 -39.68 -8.83
N ALA A 784 25.52 -40.33 -7.83
CA ALA A 784 26.23 -41.22 -6.90
C ALA A 784 26.87 -42.43 -7.59
N GLY A 785 26.25 -42.89 -8.70
CA GLY A 785 26.62 -44.07 -9.48
C GLY A 785 27.53 -43.84 -10.68
N VAL A 786 28.11 -42.64 -10.83
CA VAL A 786 29.08 -42.35 -11.91
C VAL A 786 30.37 -43.17 -11.74
N SER A 787 31.12 -43.32 -12.83
CA SER A 787 32.40 -44.05 -12.84
C SER A 787 33.47 -43.38 -11.95
N SER A 788 34.38 -44.18 -11.37
CA SER A 788 35.55 -43.68 -10.63
C SER A 788 36.37 -42.71 -11.50
N GLY A 789 36.90 -41.66 -10.87
CA GLY A 789 37.62 -40.57 -11.53
C GLY A 789 36.73 -39.45 -12.07
N THR A 790 35.40 -39.60 -12.06
CA THR A 790 34.47 -38.56 -12.53
C THR A 790 34.51 -37.33 -11.62
N VAL A 791 34.62 -36.14 -12.22
CA VAL A 791 34.55 -34.84 -11.52
C VAL A 791 33.16 -34.24 -11.72
N ILE A 792 32.50 -33.88 -10.62
CA ILE A 792 31.16 -33.28 -10.59
C ILE A 792 31.25 -31.88 -9.99
N CYS A 793 30.81 -30.86 -10.72
CA CYS A 793 30.75 -29.46 -10.31
C CYS A 793 29.28 -29.02 -10.18
N LEU A 794 28.83 -28.64 -8.99
CA LEU A 794 27.46 -28.20 -8.71
C LEU A 794 27.45 -26.80 -8.05
N GLU A 795 26.59 -25.92 -8.55
CA GLU A 795 26.27 -24.63 -7.91
C GLU A 795 24.75 -24.52 -7.68
N PHE A 796 24.34 -24.31 -6.43
CA PHE A 796 22.93 -24.32 -6.02
C PHE A 796 22.68 -23.40 -4.81
N ARG A 797 21.39 -23.15 -4.52
CA ARG A 797 20.97 -22.28 -3.41
C ARG A 797 20.99 -23.05 -2.09
N ASP A 798 21.71 -22.51 -1.13
CA ASP A 798 21.90 -23.11 0.20
C ASP A 798 20.84 -22.57 1.19
N SER A 799 20.50 -23.38 2.19
CA SER A 799 19.50 -23.06 3.21
C SER A 799 20.02 -22.15 4.34
N THR A 800 21.35 -21.91 4.41
CA THR A 800 22.00 -21.15 5.49
C THR A 800 21.56 -19.68 5.56
N ASP A 801 21.13 -19.09 4.44
CA ASP A 801 20.67 -17.69 4.35
C ASP A 801 19.24 -17.62 3.76
N ALA A 802 18.30 -18.31 4.40
CA ALA A 802 16.87 -18.19 4.09
C ALA A 802 16.21 -16.97 4.76
N VAL A 803 17.00 -16.08 5.39
CA VAL A 803 16.51 -14.94 6.16
C VAL A 803 15.84 -13.93 5.21
N GLY A 804 14.52 -13.77 5.34
CA GLY A 804 13.73 -12.87 4.49
C GLY A 804 12.94 -13.57 3.37
N LEU A 805 13.05 -14.89 3.23
CA LEU A 805 12.17 -15.67 2.36
C LEU A 805 10.96 -16.21 3.14
N THR A 806 9.78 -16.13 2.52
CA THR A 806 8.57 -16.76 3.07
C THR A 806 8.44 -18.18 2.50
N PRO A 807 8.59 -19.22 3.33
CA PRO A 807 8.44 -20.60 2.85
C PRO A 807 6.99 -20.88 2.45
N VAL A 808 6.84 -21.84 1.55
CA VAL A 808 5.54 -22.46 1.27
C VAL A 808 5.14 -23.27 2.51
N THR A 809 3.94 -23.02 3.02
CA THR A 809 3.39 -23.71 4.20
C THR A 809 3.36 -25.24 4.09
N ASN A 810 3.34 -25.78 2.86
CA ASN A 810 3.39 -27.22 2.60
C ASN A 810 4.75 -27.86 2.94
N ASP A 811 5.87 -27.16 2.75
CA ASP A 811 7.22 -27.64 3.12
C ASP A 811 8.14 -26.44 3.41
N PRO A 812 8.76 -26.34 4.60
CA PRO A 812 9.58 -25.21 5.01
C PRO A 812 10.86 -25.01 4.19
N ARG A 813 11.24 -25.97 3.35
CA ARG A 813 12.41 -25.89 2.44
C ARG A 813 12.03 -25.48 1.03
N LEU A 814 10.74 -25.35 0.74
CA LEU A 814 10.20 -24.93 -0.54
C LEU A 814 9.81 -23.46 -0.47
N PHE A 815 10.24 -22.70 -1.47
CA PHE A 815 9.98 -21.27 -1.60
C PHE A 815 9.38 -21.00 -2.97
N PHE A 816 8.57 -19.96 -3.08
CA PHE A 816 8.06 -19.48 -4.36
C PHE A 816 8.44 -18.01 -4.52
N ASP A 817 9.22 -17.72 -5.56
CA ASP A 817 9.76 -16.39 -5.83
C ASP A 817 9.98 -16.21 -7.33
N ASP A 818 9.74 -15.00 -7.84
CA ASP A 818 9.92 -14.65 -9.25
C ASP A 818 9.29 -15.68 -10.22
N GLY A 819 8.04 -16.05 -9.95
CA GLY A 819 7.25 -16.93 -10.82
C GLY A 819 7.58 -18.43 -10.79
N HIS A 820 8.52 -18.89 -9.95
CA HIS A 820 8.89 -20.31 -9.88
C HIS A 820 9.22 -20.79 -8.47
N PHE A 821 9.21 -22.10 -8.28
CA PHE A 821 9.56 -22.76 -7.03
C PHE A 821 11.07 -22.99 -6.89
N ARG A 822 11.56 -22.85 -5.66
CA ARG A 822 12.95 -23.11 -5.28
C ARG A 822 13.03 -23.98 -4.04
N TRP A 823 13.78 -25.07 -4.13
CA TRP A 823 14.15 -25.91 -2.99
C TRP A 823 15.55 -25.55 -2.51
N LEU A 824 15.67 -25.15 -1.25
CA LEU A 824 16.99 -24.93 -0.64
C LEU A 824 17.57 -26.25 -0.16
N VAL A 825 18.85 -26.46 -0.45
CA VAL A 825 19.59 -27.68 -0.06
C VAL A 825 21.02 -27.30 0.30
N SER A 826 21.52 -27.84 1.40
CA SER A 826 22.90 -27.60 1.84
C SER A 826 23.91 -28.49 1.12
N ALA A 827 25.17 -28.05 1.08
CA ALA A 827 26.25 -28.88 0.53
C ALA A 827 26.43 -30.23 1.26
N ASP A 828 26.17 -30.27 2.57
CA ASP A 828 26.26 -31.50 3.36
C ASP A 828 25.13 -32.49 3.01
N GLU A 829 23.92 -31.99 2.75
CA GLU A 829 22.82 -32.84 2.25
C GLU A 829 23.11 -33.41 0.86
N VAL A 830 23.72 -32.62 -0.02
CA VAL A 830 24.15 -33.10 -1.35
C VAL A 830 25.23 -34.18 -1.21
N LEU A 831 26.24 -33.98 -0.37
CA LEU A 831 27.29 -34.98 -0.11
C LEU A 831 26.72 -36.26 0.50
N ALA A 832 25.80 -36.15 1.46
CA ALA A 832 25.14 -37.30 2.06
C ALA A 832 24.34 -38.10 1.02
N ALA A 833 23.68 -37.43 0.07
CA ALA A 833 22.94 -38.08 -1.01
C ALA A 833 23.85 -38.77 -2.04
N LEU A 834 25.03 -38.21 -2.31
CA LEU A 834 26.04 -38.86 -3.15
C LEU A 834 26.66 -40.11 -2.48
N GLY A 835 26.65 -40.16 -1.15
CA GLY A 835 27.16 -41.28 -0.37
C GLY A 835 28.69 -41.35 -0.28
N PRO A 836 29.24 -42.43 0.31
CA PRO A 836 30.69 -42.58 0.46
C PRO A 836 31.40 -42.78 -0.89
N GLY A 837 32.70 -42.50 -0.93
CA GLY A 837 33.53 -42.66 -2.12
C GLY A 837 33.59 -41.42 -3.03
N PHE A 838 33.37 -40.24 -2.46
CA PHE A 838 33.62 -38.96 -3.12
C PHE A 838 34.63 -38.14 -2.31
N GLU A 839 35.64 -37.61 -3.00
CA GLU A 839 36.59 -36.63 -2.47
C GLU A 839 36.08 -35.22 -2.77
N VAL A 840 36.03 -34.35 -1.74
CA VAL A 840 35.68 -32.94 -1.92
C VAL A 840 36.91 -32.18 -2.41
N MET A 841 36.90 -31.76 -3.66
CA MET A 841 37.98 -30.97 -4.26
C MET A 841 37.85 -29.48 -3.94
N PHE A 842 36.61 -28.98 -3.88
CA PHE A 842 36.32 -27.59 -3.59
C PHE A 842 34.94 -27.44 -2.95
N ARG A 843 34.85 -26.61 -1.92
CA ARG A 843 33.60 -26.20 -1.30
C ARG A 843 33.68 -24.71 -0.97
N ALA A 844 32.68 -23.96 -1.39
CA ALA A 844 32.53 -22.56 -1.00
C ALA A 844 31.06 -22.21 -0.78
N LEU A 845 30.81 -21.35 0.19
CA LEU A 845 29.51 -20.77 0.49
C LEU A 845 29.63 -19.25 0.41
N GLY A 846 28.75 -18.60 -0.33
CA GLY A 846 28.77 -17.15 -0.43
C GLY A 846 27.95 -16.58 -1.57
N ARG A 847 28.06 -15.27 -1.77
CA ARG A 847 27.44 -14.55 -2.88
C ARG A 847 28.47 -14.40 -4.00
N PHE A 848 28.41 -15.29 -4.98
CA PHE A 848 29.37 -15.33 -6.09
C PHE A 848 28.88 -14.65 -7.36
N SER A 849 27.67 -14.08 -7.32
CA SER A 849 27.06 -13.28 -8.38
C SER A 849 26.38 -12.06 -7.76
N SER A 850 26.18 -11.01 -8.55
CA SER A 850 25.45 -9.80 -8.14
C SER A 850 23.95 -10.09 -8.07
N THR A 851 23.56 -10.94 -7.13
CA THR A 851 22.16 -11.25 -6.86
C THR A 851 21.65 -10.40 -5.69
N PRO A 852 20.36 -10.02 -5.66
CA PRO A 852 19.77 -9.28 -4.56
C PRO A 852 20.00 -9.96 -3.20
N ALA A 853 20.00 -9.19 -2.11
CA ALA A 853 20.15 -9.73 -0.75
C ALA A 853 19.06 -10.76 -0.40
N SER A 854 17.88 -10.68 -1.03
CA SER A 854 16.78 -11.64 -0.89
C SER A 854 17.02 -13.00 -1.56
N ASP A 855 18.01 -13.10 -2.45
CA ASP A 855 18.35 -14.37 -3.10
C ASP A 855 19.31 -15.16 -2.18
N PRO A 856 19.02 -16.43 -1.84
CA PRO A 856 19.86 -17.21 -0.95
C PRO A 856 21.31 -17.29 -1.41
N VAL A 857 22.23 -17.43 -0.45
CA VAL A 857 23.63 -17.70 -0.74
C VAL A 857 23.79 -18.96 -1.59
N LEU A 858 24.83 -18.97 -2.41
CA LEU A 858 25.16 -20.10 -3.27
C LEU A 858 26.13 -21.01 -2.54
N ALA A 859 25.89 -22.32 -2.64
CA ALA A 859 26.89 -23.34 -2.41
C ALA A 859 27.52 -23.73 -3.75
N ARG A 860 28.85 -23.74 -3.79
CA ARG A 860 29.65 -24.34 -4.86
C ARG A 860 30.30 -25.61 -4.30
N LEU A 861 30.03 -26.74 -4.93
CA LEU A 861 30.56 -28.04 -4.53
C LEU A 861 31.20 -28.70 -5.75
N ILE A 862 32.49 -29.04 -5.63
CA ILE A 862 33.22 -29.83 -6.61
C ILE A 862 33.71 -31.09 -5.92
N VAL A 863 33.33 -32.24 -6.46
CA VAL A 863 33.71 -33.56 -5.94
C VAL A 863 34.28 -34.44 -7.03
N ARG A 864 35.12 -35.39 -6.63
CA ARG A 864 35.64 -36.45 -7.48
C ARG A 864 35.24 -37.81 -6.96
N LYS A 865 34.73 -38.68 -7.82
CA LYS A 865 34.47 -40.08 -7.46
C LYS A 865 35.81 -40.82 -7.29
N LEU A 866 36.00 -41.47 -6.15
CA LEU A 866 37.17 -42.32 -5.85
C LEU A 866 37.10 -43.66 -6.59
#